data_AF-A0A2V0RB80-F1
#
_entry.id   AF-A0A2V0RB80-F1
#
_cell.length_a   1.000
_cell.length_b   1.000
_cell.length_c   1.000
_cell.angle_alpha   90.00
_cell.angle_beta   90.00
_cell.angle_gamma   90.00
#
_symmetry.space_group_name_H-M   'P 1'
#
loop_
_entity.id
_entity.type
_entity.pdbx_description
1 polymer ?
#
loop_
_entity_poly.entity_id
_entity_poly.type
_entity_poly.pdbx_seq_one_letter_code
_entity_poly.pdbx_strand_id
1 'polypeptide(L)'
;MVDTASRMVKLWTSHRKQIVKTKPKFPRGLLDDSLAGFIKFARSNIGRYLNLSQYEITKLGDTKLKQLFVRTWPGRNVQHFDSRMIDGKAVRKCWNVKLPKGKLSDMNGKIKPEVREALLIKPSRVAKLVGTAPFAVGSGPPKVTYPDKRWYQFLTERPEYAESWDPVECERASVSGVWETQHRDVQSLCDPIEHSMTYESLLAGLKARGDLISLPVCKAINCDSPMYVETNPKAQTGSVSSRLYGKTHETADKFMKPIACSILRVLKHKLVFDTSLWSLGGRARRQKINEDAPLRGRIVAMPDGVPKIIGLTIASLIYAGLKVLNYGNPFNECQICRTDFHGNFYSHTDRFESGGVRTIEADASKFDASTCEETMVVAFGILRSCFPDSDFIDHVFLYIMSGTITKNLVIPGRFIYRLTKGVPTGSPFTSILDTLVNFLAWSDYLTKYHPRHARRAFCVFFGDDTLVNIPDDMGFDIDQFEQRFAKYTGYSLSPCEIKSFHSPNWEKRPSFLKTIPCNGLPARLITDAMISASIVRRRNNTRCAYRDMVTGLAFAAPFNFHALDYIFDYREWLLRLRPTSGDGIDWHGSLPVSRKDRRDSFSYSKISENYLVPLNPIYELTKDVDLGNKPKQMNTLKHQLASHVPCWLTTSTWYTVHVPNVFTRRTSSLP
;
A
#
# COMPACT_ATOMS: atom_id res chain seq x y z
N MET A 1 -7.02 -17.48 20.42
CA MET A 1 -6.90 -16.05 20.05
C MET A 1 -6.71 -15.14 21.26
N VAL A 2 -7.70 -14.99 22.16
CA VAL A 2 -7.59 -14.09 23.35
C VAL A 2 -6.37 -14.42 24.21
N ASP A 3 -6.16 -15.71 24.54
CA ASP A 3 -5.01 -16.13 25.36
C ASP A 3 -3.66 -15.81 24.70
N THR A 4 -3.55 -16.08 23.39
CA THR A 4 -2.35 -15.73 22.61
C THR A 4 -2.10 -14.22 22.59
N ALA A 5 -3.15 -13.41 22.39
CA ALA A 5 -3.03 -11.96 22.41
C ALA A 5 -2.60 -11.44 23.79
N SER A 6 -3.19 -11.98 24.87
CA SER A 6 -2.80 -11.67 26.25
C SER A 6 -1.33 -12.04 26.54
N ARG A 7 -0.89 -13.22 26.11
CA ARG A 7 0.52 -13.65 26.19
C ARG A 7 1.44 -12.67 25.44
N MET A 8 1.08 -12.26 24.22
CA MET A 8 1.87 -11.32 23.43
C MET A 8 1.92 -9.92 24.04
N VAL A 9 0.83 -9.44 24.64
CA VAL A 9 0.83 -8.19 25.43
C VAL A 9 1.81 -8.29 26.60
N LYS A 10 1.79 -9.39 27.36
CA LYS A 10 2.73 -9.61 28.48
C LYS A 10 4.18 -9.66 28.01
N LEU A 11 4.48 -10.39 26.94
CA LEU A 11 5.83 -10.44 26.36
C LEU A 11 6.28 -9.07 25.86
N TRP A 12 5.41 -8.35 25.15
CA TRP A 12 5.70 -7.00 24.64
C TRP A 12 5.99 -6.04 25.78
N THR A 13 5.12 -5.95 26.78
CA THR A 13 5.29 -5.04 27.93
C THR A 13 6.57 -5.33 28.72
N SER A 14 6.93 -6.61 28.91
CA SER A 14 8.17 -7.03 29.57
C SER A 14 9.42 -6.56 28.81
N HIS A 15 9.43 -6.71 27.48
CA HIS A 15 10.60 -6.43 26.65
C HIS A 15 10.65 -5.02 26.05
N ARG A 16 9.54 -4.26 26.07
CA ARG A 16 9.41 -2.92 25.48
C ARG A 16 10.54 -1.99 25.92
N LYS A 17 10.88 -1.99 27.21
CA LYS A 17 11.96 -1.15 27.75
C LYS A 17 13.32 -1.45 27.12
N GLN A 18 13.59 -2.72 26.76
CA GLN A 18 14.83 -3.13 26.11
C GLN A 18 14.88 -2.65 24.64
N ILE A 19 13.75 -2.78 23.93
CA ILE A 19 13.59 -2.31 22.55
C ILE A 19 13.82 -0.80 22.47
N VAL A 20 13.15 -0.05 23.34
CA VAL A 20 13.22 1.42 23.38
C VAL A 20 14.62 1.93 23.75
N LYS A 21 15.41 1.17 24.52
CA LYS A 21 16.80 1.54 24.87
C LYS A 21 17.81 1.19 23.78
N THR A 22 17.50 0.26 22.88
CA THR A 22 18.45 -0.21 21.87
C THR A 22 18.65 0.86 20.79
N LYS A 23 19.89 1.24 20.50
CA LYS A 23 20.20 2.16 19.38
C LYS A 23 20.25 1.38 18.06
N PRO A 24 19.85 1.97 16.92
CA PRO A 24 20.06 1.36 15.61
C PRO A 24 21.54 1.00 15.45
N LYS A 25 21.83 -0.28 15.20
CA LYS A 25 23.20 -0.74 14.97
C LYS A 25 23.47 -0.73 13.48
N PHE A 26 24.46 0.06 13.07
CA PHE A 26 24.99 -0.01 11.71
C PHE A 26 26.07 -1.08 11.65
N PRO A 27 26.15 -1.87 10.58
CA PRO A 27 27.25 -2.80 10.40
C PRO A 27 28.58 -2.03 10.42
N ARG A 28 29.36 -2.18 11.50
CA ARG A 28 30.57 -1.38 11.76
C ARG A 28 31.80 -1.79 10.94
N GLY A 29 31.69 -2.74 10.01
CA GLY A 29 32.83 -3.23 9.19
C GLY A 29 32.59 -3.30 7.68
N LEU A 30 31.35 -3.21 7.21
CA LEU A 30 31.05 -3.48 5.78
C LEU A 30 31.38 -2.33 4.83
N LEU A 31 31.56 -1.10 5.32
CA LEU A 31 31.96 0.03 4.48
C LEU A 31 33.44 -0.02 4.09
N ASP A 32 34.31 -0.50 4.99
CA ASP A 32 35.74 -0.67 4.69
C ASP A 32 35.96 -1.81 3.68
N ASP A 33 35.22 -2.91 3.79
CA ASP A 33 35.20 -3.98 2.78
C ASP A 33 34.49 -3.58 1.47
N SER A 34 33.49 -2.69 1.55
CA SER A 34 32.81 -2.15 0.37
C SER A 34 33.71 -1.23 -0.45
N LEU A 35 34.75 -0.63 0.13
CA LEU A 35 35.68 0.16 -0.67
C LEU A 35 36.49 -0.75 -1.60
N ALA A 36 36.92 -1.92 -1.13
CA ALA A 36 37.57 -2.92 -1.97
C ALA A 36 36.61 -3.51 -3.03
N GLY A 37 35.36 -3.80 -2.63
CA GLY A 37 34.31 -4.25 -3.55
C GLY A 37 33.90 -3.19 -4.58
N PHE A 38 33.84 -1.92 -4.18
CA PHE A 38 33.54 -0.77 -5.03
C PHE A 38 34.71 -0.46 -5.96
N ILE A 39 35.97 -0.59 -5.52
CA ILE A 39 37.15 -0.50 -6.38
C ILE A 39 37.14 -1.64 -7.41
N LYS A 40 36.78 -2.86 -7.01
CA LYS A 40 36.63 -4.01 -7.93
C LYS A 40 35.51 -3.78 -8.97
N PHE A 41 34.38 -3.20 -8.55
CA PHE A 41 33.26 -2.83 -9.41
C PHE A 41 33.58 -1.63 -10.34
N ALA A 42 34.31 -0.64 -9.84
CA ALA A 42 34.77 0.51 -10.61
C ALA A 42 35.79 0.07 -11.67
N ARG A 43 36.73 -0.82 -11.32
CA ARG A 43 37.68 -1.43 -12.27
C ARG A 43 36.97 -2.18 -13.40
N SER A 44 35.89 -2.92 -13.11
CA SER A 44 35.16 -3.67 -14.14
C SER A 44 34.28 -2.81 -15.06
N ASN A 45 33.85 -1.62 -14.62
CA ASN A 45 32.91 -0.79 -15.39
C ASN A 45 33.55 0.46 -16.02
N ILE A 46 34.65 1.00 -15.46
CA ILE A 46 35.38 2.15 -16.03
C ILE A 46 36.01 1.77 -17.38
N GLY A 47 36.54 0.56 -17.53
CA GLY A 47 37.09 0.07 -18.80
C GLY A 47 36.09 0.12 -19.95
N ARG A 48 34.82 -0.23 -19.68
CA ARG A 48 33.74 -0.20 -20.67
C ARG A 48 33.31 1.22 -21.05
N TYR A 49 33.34 2.16 -20.10
CA TYR A 49 32.95 3.55 -20.37
C TYR A 49 34.03 4.37 -21.07
N LEU A 50 35.30 3.98 -20.94
CA LEU A 50 36.44 4.69 -21.51
C LEU A 50 37.13 3.94 -22.67
N ASN A 51 36.58 2.80 -23.11
CA ASN A 51 37.19 1.93 -24.13
C ASN A 51 38.65 1.54 -23.83
N LEU A 52 39.00 1.36 -22.55
CA LEU A 52 40.34 0.94 -22.14
C LEU A 52 40.42 -0.60 -22.08
N SER A 53 41.50 -1.16 -22.60
CA SER A 53 41.80 -2.58 -22.52
C SER A 53 42.11 -3.02 -21.08
N GLN A 54 41.93 -4.31 -20.78
CA GLN A 54 42.22 -4.87 -19.45
C GLN A 54 43.68 -4.61 -19.01
N TYR A 55 44.61 -4.57 -19.97
CA TYR A 55 46.03 -4.27 -19.74
C TYR A 55 46.23 -2.80 -19.29
N GLU A 56 45.55 -1.85 -19.93
CA GLU A 56 45.63 -0.42 -19.59
C GLU A 56 45.01 -0.11 -18.22
N ILE A 57 43.93 -0.81 -17.86
CA ILE A 57 43.29 -0.72 -16.53
C ILE A 57 44.26 -1.19 -15.44
N THR A 58 45.08 -2.20 -15.71
CA THR A 58 46.01 -2.78 -14.73
C THR A 58 47.25 -1.89 -14.51
N LYS A 59 47.65 -1.10 -15.50
CA LYS A 59 48.72 -0.09 -15.37
C LYS A 59 48.27 1.20 -14.66
N LEU A 60 46.97 1.46 -14.59
CA LEU A 60 46.44 2.60 -13.85
C LEU A 60 46.38 2.23 -12.35
N GLY A 61 47.40 2.64 -11.60
CA GLY A 61 47.38 2.53 -10.14
C GLY A 61 46.13 3.20 -9.53
N ASP A 62 45.70 2.73 -8.35
CA ASP A 62 44.42 3.11 -7.72
C ASP A 62 44.20 4.62 -7.60
N THR A 63 45.28 5.39 -7.45
CA THR A 63 45.26 6.85 -7.38
C THR A 63 44.84 7.49 -8.70
N LYS A 64 45.30 6.98 -9.86
CA LYS A 64 44.92 7.50 -11.19
C LYS A 64 43.50 7.10 -11.58
N LEU A 65 43.05 5.89 -11.25
CA LEU A 65 41.66 5.46 -11.44
C LEU A 65 40.67 6.33 -10.65
N LYS A 66 41.01 6.68 -9.40
CA LYS A 66 40.23 7.61 -8.57
C LYS A 66 40.17 9.01 -9.17
N GLN A 67 41.30 9.53 -9.69
CA GLN A 67 41.35 10.85 -10.33
C GLN A 67 40.54 10.90 -11.65
N LEU A 68 40.58 9.84 -12.47
CA LEU A 68 39.80 9.75 -13.70
C LEU A 68 38.30 9.71 -13.43
N PHE A 69 37.86 8.94 -12.42
CA PHE A 69 36.46 8.83 -12.03
C PHE A 69 35.89 10.16 -11.50
N VAL A 70 36.71 10.94 -10.78
CA VAL A 70 36.34 12.28 -10.30
C VAL A 70 36.28 13.30 -11.45
N ARG A 71 37.07 13.12 -12.52
CA ARG A 71 37.06 13.99 -13.71
C ARG A 71 35.86 13.79 -14.64
N THR A 72 35.32 12.57 -14.74
CA THR A 72 34.20 12.25 -15.66
C THR A 72 32.81 12.51 -15.08
N TRP A 73 32.70 12.92 -13.82
CA TRP A 73 31.43 13.33 -13.21
C TRP A 73 31.33 14.87 -13.14
N PRO A 74 30.46 15.54 -13.92
CA PRO A 74 30.48 17.00 -14.02
C PRO A 74 29.87 17.66 -12.77
N GLY A 75 30.67 18.52 -12.14
CA GLY A 75 30.30 19.36 -10.99
C GLY A 75 31.51 20.07 -10.34
N ARG A 76 32.10 21.03 -11.08
CA ARG A 76 33.23 21.97 -10.80
C ARG A 76 33.52 22.31 -9.31
N ASN A 77 34.72 22.64 -8.84
CA ASN A 77 36.07 22.92 -9.36
C ASN A 77 37.06 22.61 -8.20
N VAL A 78 38.22 21.99 -8.46
CA VAL A 78 39.32 21.89 -7.48
C VAL A 78 40.58 22.48 -8.11
N GLN A 79 40.93 23.70 -7.68
CA GLN A 79 42.30 24.19 -7.77
C GLN A 79 42.98 23.93 -6.42
N HIS A 80 44.17 23.33 -6.52
CA HIS A 80 45.15 22.96 -5.50
C HIS A 80 44.82 21.81 -4.54
N PHE A 81 45.56 20.71 -4.72
CA PHE A 81 45.75 19.68 -3.71
C PHE A 81 47.24 19.31 -3.65
N ASP A 82 47.85 19.55 -2.49
CA ASP A 82 49.25 19.23 -2.15
C ASP A 82 49.32 17.75 -1.69
N SER A 83 50.35 17.04 -2.15
CA SER A 83 50.49 15.58 -2.10
C SER A 83 51.00 15.02 -0.76
N ARG A 84 51.09 15.84 0.30
CA ARG A 84 51.71 15.45 1.57
C ARG A 84 50.78 15.08 2.73
N MET A 85 49.48 14.87 2.50
CA MET A 85 48.57 14.35 3.54
C MET A 85 48.21 12.87 3.35
N ILE A 86 49.17 11.98 3.64
CA ILE A 86 48.91 10.57 3.94
C ILE A 86 49.11 10.39 5.44
N ASP A 87 48.07 10.72 6.22
CA ASP A 87 47.96 10.27 7.61
C ASP A 87 46.48 10.11 7.99
N GLY A 88 46.18 9.07 8.77
CA GLY A 88 44.84 8.51 9.06
C GLY A 88 43.84 9.46 9.74
N LYS A 89 44.19 10.73 9.95
CA LYS A 89 43.29 11.79 10.44
C LYS A 89 42.43 12.42 9.34
N ALA A 90 42.76 12.25 8.05
CA ALA A 90 42.02 12.87 6.94
C ALA A 90 40.64 12.23 6.64
N VAL A 91 40.42 10.97 7.02
CA VAL A 91 39.11 10.30 6.83
C VAL A 91 38.01 10.95 7.68
N ARG A 92 38.36 11.55 8.83
CA ARG A 92 37.41 12.34 9.63
C ARG A 92 37.07 13.70 9.00
N LYS A 93 37.92 14.24 8.12
CA LYS A 93 37.68 15.53 7.45
C LYS A 93 36.91 15.39 6.12
N CYS A 94 37.05 14.26 5.42
CA CYS A 94 36.32 13.99 4.17
C CYS A 94 34.83 13.61 4.35
N TRP A 95 34.38 13.40 5.58
CA TRP A 95 32.96 13.17 5.91
C TRP A 95 32.14 14.46 6.07
N ASN A 96 32.78 15.63 5.94
CA ASN A 96 32.12 16.91 5.71
C ASN A 96 31.92 17.11 4.20
N VAL A 97 30.96 16.38 3.64
CA VAL A 97 30.40 16.74 2.34
C VAL A 97 29.76 18.10 2.51
N LYS A 98 30.38 19.15 1.94
CA LYS A 98 29.75 20.46 1.75
C LYS A 98 28.46 20.21 0.96
N LEU A 99 27.34 20.34 1.67
CA LEU A 99 26.00 20.37 1.09
C LEU A 99 25.98 21.42 -0.05
N PRO A 100 25.13 21.25 -1.08
CA PRO A 100 25.05 22.19 -2.18
C PRO A 100 24.93 23.62 -1.64
N LYS A 101 25.76 24.53 -2.14
CA LYS A 101 25.77 25.95 -1.76
C LYS A 101 24.44 26.59 -2.22
N GLY A 102 23.44 26.39 -1.38
CA GLY A 102 22.11 26.96 -1.39
C GLY A 102 21.61 27.00 0.05
N LYS A 103 22.23 27.88 0.87
CA LYS A 103 21.75 28.43 2.15
C LYS A 103 21.12 27.45 3.19
N LEU A 104 21.80 26.36 3.59
CA LEU A 104 21.33 25.52 4.72
C LEU A 104 22.20 25.55 5.99
N SER A 105 23.43 26.05 5.90
CA SER A 105 24.36 26.20 7.04
C SER A 105 24.92 27.62 7.09
N ASP A 106 25.23 28.08 8.29
CA ASP A 106 26.03 29.28 8.48
C ASP A 106 27.48 29.06 8.02
N MET A 107 28.28 30.13 8.01
CA MET A 107 29.69 30.07 7.58
C MET A 107 30.57 29.16 8.45
N ASN A 108 30.07 28.72 9.61
CA ASN A 108 30.76 27.84 10.55
C ASN A 108 30.36 26.36 10.39
N GLY A 109 29.55 26.03 9.39
CA GLY A 109 29.05 24.66 9.18
C GLY A 109 28.01 24.22 10.23
N LYS A 110 27.52 25.14 11.06
CA LYS A 110 26.33 24.88 11.87
C LYS A 110 25.12 25.06 10.97
N ILE A 111 24.23 24.08 10.97
CA ILE A 111 22.93 24.20 10.31
C ILE A 111 22.26 25.44 10.90
N LYS A 112 21.79 26.36 10.04
CA LYS A 112 21.13 27.59 10.50
C LYS A 112 20.00 27.22 11.47
N PRO A 113 19.79 27.95 12.57
CA PRO A 113 18.70 27.67 13.52
C PRO A 113 17.35 27.45 12.84
N GLU A 114 17.04 28.28 11.84
CA GLU A 114 15.83 28.20 11.00
C GLU A 114 15.68 26.86 10.25
N VAL A 115 16.79 26.32 9.73
CA VAL A 115 16.84 25.04 9.01
C VAL A 115 16.82 23.86 9.98
N ARG A 116 17.39 24.06 11.16
CA ARG A 116 17.35 23.11 12.26
C ARG A 116 15.93 22.97 12.81
N GLU A 117 15.17 24.05 12.89
CA GLU A 117 13.73 24.03 13.23
C GLU A 117 12.88 23.43 12.12
N ALA A 118 13.20 23.68 10.84
CA ALA A 118 12.45 23.11 9.71
C ALA A 118 12.69 21.59 9.50
N LEU A 119 13.83 21.05 9.93
CA LEU A 119 14.20 19.64 9.73
C LEU A 119 13.97 18.75 10.97
N LEU A 120 13.90 19.33 12.17
CA LEU A 120 13.73 18.55 13.38
C LEU A 120 12.26 18.44 13.75
N ILE A 121 11.79 17.20 13.77
CA ILE A 121 10.49 16.84 14.33
C ILE A 121 10.54 17.12 15.84
N LYS A 122 9.48 17.74 16.37
CA LYS A 122 9.34 17.99 17.81
C LYS A 122 9.31 16.65 18.57
N PRO A 123 10.23 16.42 19.53
CA PRO A 123 10.20 15.23 20.36
C PRO A 123 8.91 15.16 21.18
N SER A 124 8.41 13.95 21.41
CA SER A 124 7.23 13.68 22.21
C SER A 124 7.34 12.30 22.89
N ARG A 125 6.30 11.88 23.61
CA ARG A 125 6.24 10.52 24.16
C ARG A 125 6.19 9.42 23.09
N VAL A 126 5.77 9.75 21.86
CA VAL A 126 5.66 8.80 20.73
C VAL A 126 6.72 9.00 19.65
N ALA A 127 7.56 10.05 19.75
CA ALA A 127 8.59 10.36 18.77
C ALA A 127 9.88 10.86 19.44
N LYS A 128 11.01 10.19 19.18
CA LYS A 128 12.31 10.56 19.75
C LYS A 128 13.43 10.50 18.72
N LEU A 129 14.28 11.52 18.69
CA LEU A 129 15.55 11.47 17.95
C LEU A 129 16.48 10.45 18.62
N VAL A 130 16.83 9.38 17.92
CA VAL A 130 17.67 8.28 18.45
C VAL A 130 19.06 8.20 17.85
N GLY A 131 19.32 8.96 16.78
CA GLY A 131 20.65 9.04 16.19
C GLY A 131 20.64 9.61 14.77
N THR A 132 21.75 9.37 14.08
CA THR A 132 21.94 9.73 12.68
C THR A 132 22.38 8.52 11.87
N ALA A 133 21.92 8.43 10.63
CA ALA A 133 22.37 7.45 9.66
C ALA A 133 23.75 7.86 9.11
N PRO A 134 24.62 6.89 8.75
CA PRO A 134 25.92 7.18 8.16
C PRO A 134 25.82 7.73 6.73
N PHE A 135 24.63 7.77 6.14
CA PHE A 135 24.38 8.23 4.78
C PHE A 135 23.28 9.27 4.73
N ALA A 136 23.41 10.24 3.82
CA ALA A 136 22.35 11.20 3.52
C ALA A 136 21.15 10.52 2.87
N VAL A 137 19.96 10.94 3.32
CA VAL A 137 18.69 10.75 2.62
C VAL A 137 18.31 12.10 2.05
N GLY A 138 18.13 12.18 0.74
CA GLY A 138 17.74 13.42 0.05
C GLY A 138 16.24 13.51 -0.15
N SER A 139 15.72 14.72 -0.29
CA SER A 139 14.42 15.00 -0.89
C SER A 139 14.63 15.50 -2.33
N GLY A 140 13.81 15.02 -3.26
CA GLY A 140 13.69 15.63 -4.58
C GLY A 140 12.57 16.67 -4.57
N PRO A 141 12.53 17.61 -5.52
CA PRO A 141 11.45 18.56 -5.60
C PRO A 141 10.10 17.85 -5.83
N PRO A 142 9.00 18.41 -5.31
CA PRO A 142 7.67 17.86 -5.57
C PRO A 142 7.35 17.93 -7.06
N LYS A 143 6.78 16.85 -7.58
CA LYS A 143 6.24 16.78 -8.92
C LYS A 143 4.72 16.92 -8.82
N VAL A 144 4.18 17.90 -9.53
CA VAL A 144 2.73 18.10 -9.66
C VAL A 144 2.34 17.75 -11.08
N THR A 145 1.31 16.92 -11.22
CA THR A 145 0.67 16.63 -12.50
C THR A 145 -0.72 17.24 -12.45
N TYR A 146 -0.93 18.28 -13.24
CA TYR A 146 -2.22 18.96 -13.39
C TYR A 146 -3.18 18.12 -14.25
N PRO A 147 -4.49 18.44 -14.20
CA PRO A 147 -5.46 17.81 -15.07
C PRO A 147 -5.08 17.93 -16.55
N ASP A 148 -5.43 16.90 -17.33
CA ASP A 148 -5.13 16.86 -18.76
C ASP A 148 -5.98 17.89 -19.53
N LYS A 149 -5.33 18.71 -20.36
CA LYS A 149 -6.02 19.67 -21.24
C LYS A 149 -7.05 19.00 -22.16
N ARG A 150 -6.79 17.76 -22.58
CA ARG A 150 -7.74 17.00 -23.41
C ARG A 150 -9.01 16.64 -22.66
N TRP A 151 -8.91 16.40 -21.36
CA TRP A 151 -10.11 16.14 -20.55
C TRP A 151 -11.03 17.37 -20.52
N TYR A 152 -10.48 18.59 -20.38
CA TYR A 152 -11.27 19.81 -20.51
C TYR A 152 -11.87 19.97 -21.90
N GLN A 153 -11.08 19.75 -22.95
CA GLN A 153 -11.57 19.86 -24.32
C GLN A 153 -12.76 18.93 -24.55
N PHE A 154 -12.69 17.69 -24.05
CA PHE A 154 -13.83 16.77 -24.10
C PHE A 154 -15.07 17.32 -23.41
N LEU A 155 -14.93 17.86 -22.19
CA LEU A 155 -16.06 18.44 -21.46
C LEU A 155 -16.63 19.69 -22.12
N THR A 156 -15.80 20.47 -22.83
CA THR A 156 -16.27 21.60 -23.65
C THR A 156 -17.06 21.12 -24.87
N GLU A 157 -16.65 20.02 -25.50
CA GLU A 157 -17.35 19.43 -26.65
C GLU A 157 -18.58 18.58 -26.25
N ARG A 158 -18.68 18.23 -24.96
CA ARG A 158 -19.77 17.45 -24.35
C ARG A 158 -20.32 18.14 -23.10
N PRO A 159 -20.96 19.31 -23.25
CA PRO A 159 -21.45 20.11 -22.12
C PRO A 159 -22.45 19.37 -21.24
N GLU A 160 -23.16 18.36 -21.75
CA GLU A 160 -24.09 17.53 -20.97
C GLU A 160 -23.44 16.88 -19.74
N TYR A 161 -22.15 16.53 -19.81
CA TYR A 161 -21.41 16.01 -18.67
C TYR A 161 -20.99 17.10 -17.69
N ALA A 162 -20.70 18.31 -18.18
CA ALA A 162 -20.32 19.45 -17.35
C ALA A 162 -21.51 20.09 -16.64
N GLU A 163 -22.67 20.11 -17.28
CA GLU A 163 -23.93 20.61 -16.72
C GLU A 163 -24.50 19.66 -15.67
N SER A 164 -24.41 18.35 -15.92
CA SER A 164 -24.89 17.32 -15.00
C SER A 164 -23.94 17.07 -13.83
N TRP A 165 -22.63 17.32 -14.01
CA TRP A 165 -21.59 17.02 -13.04
C TRP A 165 -20.58 18.16 -12.99
N ASP A 166 -20.54 18.88 -11.86
CA ASP A 166 -19.62 20.00 -11.67
C ASP A 166 -18.16 19.57 -11.96
N PRO A 167 -17.55 20.05 -13.07
CA PRO A 167 -16.19 19.69 -13.44
C PRO A 167 -15.15 20.15 -12.43
N VAL A 168 -15.43 21.25 -11.71
CA VAL A 168 -14.56 21.79 -10.66
C VAL A 168 -14.46 20.78 -9.51
N GLU A 169 -15.57 20.11 -9.21
CA GLU A 169 -15.60 19.03 -8.22
C GLU A 169 -14.83 17.79 -8.67
N CYS A 170 -14.52 17.63 -9.96
CA CYS A 170 -13.73 16.52 -10.50
C CYS A 170 -12.27 16.89 -10.81
N GLU A 171 -11.95 18.19 -10.79
CA GLU A 171 -10.62 18.72 -11.05
C GLU A 171 -9.64 18.33 -9.94
N ARG A 172 -8.59 17.57 -10.29
CA ARG A 172 -7.58 17.12 -9.33
C ARG A 172 -6.18 17.22 -9.91
N ALA A 173 -5.24 17.72 -9.11
CA ALA A 173 -3.82 17.54 -9.34
C ALA A 173 -3.30 16.28 -8.64
N SER A 174 -2.34 15.59 -9.26
CA SER A 174 -1.56 14.54 -8.64
C SER A 174 -0.23 15.08 -8.13
N VAL A 175 -0.07 15.17 -6.81
CA VAL A 175 1.14 15.66 -6.14
C VAL A 175 1.98 14.49 -5.64
N SER A 176 3.24 14.41 -6.06
CA SER A 176 4.17 13.39 -5.58
C SER A 176 4.47 13.53 -4.09
N GLY A 177 4.59 12.40 -3.39
CA GLY A 177 5.10 12.39 -2.04
C GLY A 177 6.61 12.59 -1.99
N VAL A 178 7.03 13.74 -1.47
CA VAL A 178 8.40 14.11 -1.14
C VAL A 178 8.39 14.79 0.24
N TRP A 179 9.55 15.01 0.84
CA TRP A 179 9.63 15.59 2.19
C TRP A 179 8.84 16.89 2.32
N GLU A 180 8.97 17.79 1.34
CA GLU A 180 8.33 19.10 1.32
C GLU A 180 6.80 18.97 1.39
N THR A 181 6.23 17.97 0.72
CA THR A 181 4.77 17.72 0.66
C THR A 181 4.28 16.77 1.76
N GLN A 182 5.18 16.27 2.60
CA GLN A 182 4.87 15.26 3.62
C GLN A 182 5.26 15.66 5.04
N HIS A 183 6.14 16.65 5.23
CA HIS A 183 6.71 16.96 6.54
C HIS A 183 5.64 17.22 7.61
N ARG A 184 4.53 17.87 7.25
CA ARG A 184 3.39 18.11 8.15
C ARG A 184 2.70 16.82 8.58
N ASP A 185 2.51 15.89 7.64
CA ASP A 185 1.92 14.59 7.96
C ASP A 185 2.92 13.77 8.81
N VAL A 186 4.23 13.90 8.58
CA VAL A 186 5.26 13.27 9.42
C VAL A 186 5.24 13.85 10.84
N GLN A 187 5.07 15.17 10.98
CA GLN A 187 4.89 15.82 12.29
C GLN A 187 3.66 15.26 13.01
N SER A 188 2.55 15.01 12.31
CA SER A 188 1.34 14.44 12.93
C SER A 188 1.51 13.01 13.46
N LEU A 189 2.47 12.23 12.93
CA LEU A 189 2.87 10.93 13.49
C LEU A 189 3.57 11.07 14.84
N CYS A 190 4.01 12.28 15.18
CA CYS A 190 4.79 12.58 16.38
C CYS A 190 3.92 13.20 17.47
N ASP A 191 2.71 13.63 17.14
CA ASP A 191 1.75 14.11 18.12
C ASP A 191 1.13 12.91 18.86
N PRO A 192 1.12 12.91 20.20
CA PRO A 192 0.40 11.89 20.95
C PRO A 192 -1.10 11.88 20.63
N ILE A 193 -1.73 10.72 20.79
CA ILE A 193 -3.20 10.60 20.69
C ILE A 193 -3.75 10.50 22.10
N GLU A 194 -4.87 11.17 22.33
CA GLU A 194 -5.69 10.98 23.51
C GLU A 194 -6.79 9.98 23.19
N HIS A 195 -6.85 8.89 23.95
CA HIS A 195 -7.89 7.87 23.86
C HIS A 195 -8.07 7.20 25.22
N SER A 196 -9.15 6.45 25.37
CA SER A 196 -9.48 5.71 26.60
C SER A 196 -9.35 4.18 26.45
N MET A 197 -8.99 3.69 25.26
CA MET A 197 -8.75 2.25 25.05
C MET A 197 -7.53 1.76 25.82
N THR A 198 -7.64 0.56 26.40
CA THR A 198 -6.60 -0.12 27.19
C THR A 198 -6.39 -1.53 26.66
N TYR A 199 -5.30 -2.21 27.03
CA TYR A 199 -5.12 -3.62 26.65
C TYR A 199 -6.27 -4.49 27.14
N GLU A 200 -6.75 -4.23 28.35
CA GLU A 200 -7.84 -4.95 28.99
C GLU A 200 -9.17 -4.74 28.26
N SER A 201 -9.50 -3.50 27.88
CA SER A 201 -10.72 -3.20 27.13
C SER A 201 -10.70 -3.82 25.73
N LEU A 202 -9.56 -3.73 25.03
CA LEU A 202 -9.37 -4.36 23.72
C LEU A 202 -9.51 -5.89 23.79
N LEU A 203 -8.95 -6.54 24.80
CA LEU A 203 -9.11 -7.98 25.01
C LEU A 203 -10.56 -8.36 25.37
N ALA A 204 -11.29 -7.50 26.09
CA ALA A 204 -12.70 -7.70 26.38
C ALA A 204 -13.56 -7.60 25.10
N GLY A 205 -13.32 -6.59 24.26
CA GLY A 205 -13.95 -6.48 22.94
C GLY A 205 -13.64 -7.67 22.04
N LEU A 206 -12.38 -8.12 22.02
CA LEU A 206 -11.97 -9.33 21.30
C LEU A 206 -12.65 -10.60 21.85
N LYS A 207 -12.84 -10.72 23.16
CA LYS A 207 -13.58 -11.83 23.76
C LYS A 207 -15.07 -11.79 23.36
N ALA A 208 -15.66 -10.61 23.25
CA ALA A 208 -17.07 -10.43 22.92
C ALA A 208 -17.39 -10.70 21.44
N ARG A 209 -16.46 -10.38 20.52
CA ARG A 209 -16.71 -10.38 19.07
C ARG A 209 -15.68 -11.13 18.23
N GLY A 210 -14.64 -11.71 18.82
CA GLY A 210 -13.50 -12.26 18.09
C GLY A 210 -13.85 -13.38 17.10
N ASP A 211 -14.92 -14.13 17.35
CA ASP A 211 -15.42 -15.16 16.43
C ASP A 211 -15.99 -14.59 15.12
N LEU A 212 -16.39 -13.31 15.11
CA LEU A 212 -16.89 -12.61 13.92
C LEU A 212 -15.76 -12.26 12.93
N ILE A 213 -14.52 -12.12 13.43
CA ILE A 213 -13.33 -11.94 12.61
C ILE A 213 -12.58 -13.28 12.47
N SER A 214 -13.05 -14.09 11.55
CA SER A 214 -12.43 -15.37 11.26
C SER A 214 -11.06 -15.16 10.59
N LEU A 215 -10.03 -15.81 11.14
CA LEU A 215 -8.67 -15.83 10.62
C LEU A 215 -8.22 -17.27 10.34
N PRO A 216 -7.30 -17.48 9.39
CA PRO A 216 -6.88 -18.82 9.03
C PRO A 216 -5.96 -19.44 10.10
N VAL A 217 -5.98 -20.78 10.14
CA VAL A 217 -4.93 -21.55 10.80
C VAL A 217 -3.82 -21.80 9.79
N CYS A 218 -2.68 -21.16 10.00
CA CYS A 218 -1.50 -21.24 9.16
C CYS A 218 -0.61 -22.44 9.56
N LYS A 219 0.11 -22.97 8.56
CA LYS A 219 1.14 -23.98 8.79
C LYS A 219 2.34 -23.37 9.52
N ALA A 220 3.11 -24.22 10.20
CA ALA A 220 4.39 -23.83 10.78
C ALA A 220 5.34 -23.26 9.73
N ILE A 221 6.15 -22.29 10.14
CA ILE A 221 7.12 -21.61 9.27
C ILE A 221 8.44 -22.39 9.29
N ASN A 222 9.06 -22.53 8.12
CA ASN A 222 10.42 -23.05 8.01
C ASN A 222 11.41 -21.86 7.95
N CYS A 223 12.61 -22.03 8.51
CA CYS A 223 13.70 -21.08 8.37
C CYS A 223 14.08 -20.79 6.91
N ASP A 224 13.80 -21.71 5.98
CA ASP A 224 14.05 -21.52 4.55
C ASP A 224 12.87 -20.91 3.78
N SER A 225 11.72 -20.69 4.45
CA SER A 225 10.53 -20.08 3.86
C SER A 225 10.80 -18.72 3.15
N PRO A 226 11.70 -17.83 3.62
CA PRO A 226 12.05 -16.60 2.92
C PRO A 226 12.53 -16.79 1.48
N MET A 227 13.09 -17.96 1.13
CA MET A 227 13.57 -18.22 -0.22
C MET A 227 12.43 -18.22 -1.25
N TYR A 228 11.24 -18.64 -0.83
CA TYR A 228 10.07 -18.84 -1.69
C TYR A 228 9.13 -17.63 -1.73
N VAL A 229 9.44 -16.57 -0.99
CA VAL A 229 8.62 -15.35 -1.00
C VAL A 229 8.77 -14.62 -2.33
N GLU A 230 7.65 -14.25 -2.92
CA GLU A 230 7.63 -13.40 -4.11
C GLU A 230 7.57 -11.92 -3.71
N THR A 231 8.34 -11.11 -4.43
CA THR A 231 8.35 -9.66 -4.29
C THR A 231 8.14 -9.04 -5.66
N ASN A 232 7.55 -7.85 -5.72
CA ASN A 232 7.56 -7.08 -6.96
C ASN A 232 9.03 -6.75 -7.32
N PRO A 233 9.58 -7.24 -8.44
CA PRO A 233 11.00 -7.07 -8.77
C PRO A 233 11.42 -5.60 -8.84
N LYS A 234 10.51 -4.70 -9.19
CA LYS A 234 10.74 -3.26 -9.32
C LYS A 234 10.56 -2.47 -8.02
N ALA A 235 10.07 -3.10 -6.95
CA ALA A 235 9.88 -2.42 -5.68
C ALA A 235 11.23 -2.06 -5.05
N GLN A 236 11.25 -0.97 -4.29
CA GLN A 236 12.46 -0.54 -3.59
C GLN A 236 12.74 -1.44 -2.38
N THR A 237 14.03 -1.61 -2.11
CA THR A 237 14.55 -2.52 -1.08
C THR A 237 14.81 -1.84 0.27
N GLY A 238 14.59 -0.52 0.38
CA GLY A 238 14.80 0.25 1.61
C GLY A 238 16.18 0.90 1.72
N SER A 239 16.40 1.66 2.79
CA SER A 239 17.52 2.62 2.88
C SER A 239 18.89 1.94 2.88
N VAL A 240 19.07 0.87 3.63
CA VAL A 240 20.38 0.21 3.76
C VAL A 240 20.54 -0.81 2.63
N SER A 241 19.53 -1.65 2.40
CA SER A 241 19.58 -2.68 1.36
C SER A 241 19.77 -2.11 -0.04
N SER A 242 19.17 -0.96 -0.35
CA SER A 242 19.36 -0.30 -1.66
C SER A 242 20.80 0.10 -1.95
N ARG A 243 21.59 0.33 -0.90
CA ARG A 243 23.00 0.72 -1.00
C ARG A 243 23.93 -0.48 -1.03
N LEU A 244 23.58 -1.56 -0.33
CA LEU A 244 24.42 -2.75 -0.22
C LEU A 244 24.19 -3.78 -1.34
N TYR A 245 22.93 -4.01 -1.71
CA TYR A 245 22.54 -5.17 -2.52
C TYR A 245 21.85 -4.79 -3.84
N GLY A 246 21.37 -3.56 -3.95
CA GLY A 246 20.73 -3.04 -5.16
C GLY A 246 19.41 -2.33 -4.87
N LYS A 247 19.07 -1.34 -5.69
CA LYS A 247 17.91 -0.46 -5.49
C LYS A 247 16.56 -1.17 -5.55
N THR A 248 16.50 -2.31 -6.25
CA THR A 248 15.28 -3.04 -6.55
C THR A 248 15.38 -4.49 -6.07
N HIS A 249 14.23 -5.10 -5.77
CA HIS A 249 14.18 -6.50 -5.32
C HIS A 249 14.75 -7.47 -6.36
N GLU A 250 14.58 -7.19 -7.66
CA GLU A 250 15.18 -7.95 -8.77
C GLU A 250 16.68 -8.18 -8.60
N THR A 251 17.39 -7.15 -8.12
CA THR A 251 18.85 -7.20 -7.98
C THR A 251 19.30 -7.65 -6.59
N ALA A 252 18.53 -7.33 -5.56
CA ALA A 252 18.92 -7.50 -4.17
C ALA A 252 18.44 -8.81 -3.52
N ASP A 253 17.35 -9.41 -3.98
CA ASP A 253 16.72 -10.55 -3.29
C ASP A 253 17.63 -11.77 -3.16
N LYS A 254 18.52 -11.99 -4.14
CA LYS A 254 19.52 -13.07 -4.10
C LYS A 254 20.47 -12.97 -2.89
N PHE A 255 20.63 -11.79 -2.31
CA PHE A 255 21.41 -11.56 -1.10
C PHE A 255 20.54 -11.46 0.15
N MET A 256 19.41 -10.76 0.05
CA MET A 256 18.56 -10.49 1.22
C MET A 256 17.81 -11.73 1.71
N LYS A 257 17.37 -12.62 0.82
CA LYS A 257 16.65 -13.85 1.20
C LYS A 257 17.52 -14.80 2.05
N PRO A 258 18.78 -15.12 1.67
CA PRO A 258 19.68 -15.89 2.54
C PRO A 258 19.90 -15.25 3.92
N ILE A 259 20.03 -13.92 3.98
CA ILE A 259 20.20 -13.20 5.27
C ILE A 259 18.92 -13.34 6.11
N ALA A 260 17.74 -13.21 5.51
CA ALA A 260 16.46 -13.43 6.18
C ALA A 260 16.36 -14.86 6.76
N CYS A 261 16.77 -15.89 6.01
CA CYS A 261 16.83 -17.26 6.51
C CYS A 261 17.75 -17.39 7.73
N SER A 262 18.94 -16.78 7.68
CA SER A 262 19.88 -16.79 8.80
C SER A 262 19.31 -16.12 10.05
N ILE A 263 18.57 -15.01 9.90
CA ILE A 263 17.87 -14.37 11.02
C ILE A 263 16.80 -15.29 11.60
N LEU A 264 16.01 -15.97 10.77
CA LEU A 264 15.01 -16.94 11.26
C LEU A 264 15.68 -18.09 12.04
N ARG A 265 16.82 -18.60 11.58
CA ARG A 265 17.58 -19.63 12.32
C ARG A 265 18.04 -19.13 13.69
N VAL A 266 18.46 -17.87 13.80
CA VAL A 266 18.79 -17.27 15.10
C VAL A 266 17.54 -17.14 15.98
N LEU A 267 16.42 -16.67 15.42
CA LEU A 267 15.15 -16.51 16.13
C LEU A 267 14.60 -17.83 16.68
N LYS A 268 14.93 -18.97 16.04
CA LYS A 268 14.58 -20.30 16.55
C LYS A 268 15.13 -20.57 17.95
N HIS A 269 16.28 -19.97 18.28
CA HIS A 269 17.00 -20.24 19.53
C HIS A 269 17.09 -19.03 20.45
N LYS A 270 16.87 -17.82 19.93
CA LYS A 270 17.11 -16.58 20.67
C LYS A 270 16.17 -15.47 20.25
N LEU A 271 15.60 -14.78 21.22
CA LEU A 271 14.88 -13.54 20.99
C LEU A 271 15.83 -12.43 20.48
N VAL A 272 15.51 -11.88 19.32
CA VAL A 272 16.19 -10.74 18.70
C VAL A 272 15.13 -9.71 18.30
N PHE A 273 15.46 -8.43 18.47
CA PHE A 273 14.60 -7.32 18.06
C PHE A 273 15.11 -6.70 16.77
N ASP A 274 14.18 -6.37 15.87
CA ASP A 274 14.47 -5.59 14.69
C ASP A 274 14.75 -4.13 15.08
N THR A 275 15.91 -3.63 14.65
CA THR A 275 16.33 -2.23 14.82
C THR A 275 16.68 -1.59 13.48
N SER A 276 16.22 -2.20 12.40
CA SER A 276 16.39 -1.73 11.04
C SER A 276 15.75 -0.36 10.82
N LEU A 277 16.13 0.23 9.69
CA LEU A 277 15.69 1.55 9.31
C LEU A 277 14.46 1.48 8.42
N TRP A 278 13.51 2.37 8.67
CA TRP A 278 12.39 2.61 7.78
C TRP A 278 12.73 3.77 6.85
N SER A 279 12.58 3.55 5.55
CA SER A 279 12.69 4.59 4.54
C SER A 279 11.40 5.38 4.47
N LEU A 280 11.53 6.71 4.50
CA LEU A 280 10.44 7.59 4.09
C LEU A 280 10.43 7.69 2.56
N GLY A 281 9.39 7.14 1.95
CA GLY A 281 9.04 7.35 0.55
C GLY A 281 7.72 8.11 0.42
N GLY A 282 7.23 8.17 -0.80
CA GLY A 282 5.97 8.85 -1.08
C GLY A 282 5.20 8.26 -2.23
N ARG A 283 3.88 8.23 -2.06
CA ARG A 283 2.92 7.96 -3.13
C ARG A 283 2.27 9.27 -3.54
N ALA A 284 2.00 9.40 -4.82
CA ALA A 284 1.29 10.56 -5.32
C ALA A 284 -0.14 10.61 -4.74
N ARG A 285 -0.58 11.79 -4.30
CA ARG A 285 -1.92 12.05 -3.81
C ARG A 285 -2.68 12.84 -4.85
N ARG A 286 -3.93 12.45 -5.13
CA ARG A 286 -4.87 13.29 -5.88
C ARG A 286 -5.46 14.31 -4.91
N GLN A 287 -5.41 15.59 -5.25
CA GLN A 287 -5.92 16.68 -4.43
C GLN A 287 -6.67 17.69 -5.29
N LYS A 288 -7.70 18.33 -4.73
CA LYS A 288 -8.32 19.52 -5.33
C LYS A 288 -7.25 20.61 -5.48
N ILE A 289 -7.30 21.33 -6.59
CA ILE A 289 -6.42 22.47 -6.83
C ILE A 289 -7.13 23.68 -6.23
N ASN A 290 -6.78 24.01 -4.99
CA ASN A 290 -7.19 25.27 -4.38
C ASN A 290 -5.92 26.12 -4.26
N GLU A 291 -5.98 27.38 -4.67
CA GLU A 291 -4.81 28.28 -4.68
C GLU A 291 -4.18 28.41 -3.29
N ASP A 292 -4.99 28.34 -2.22
CA ASP A 292 -4.54 28.49 -0.83
C ASP A 292 -4.14 27.18 -0.13
N ALA A 293 -4.45 26.02 -0.72
CA ALA A 293 -4.19 24.74 -0.06
C ALA A 293 -2.73 24.28 -0.29
N PRO A 294 -1.98 23.93 0.77
CA PRO A 294 -0.63 23.43 0.61
C PRO A 294 -0.62 22.10 -0.16
N LEU A 295 0.36 21.93 -1.05
CA LEU A 295 0.56 20.68 -1.78
C LEU A 295 0.83 19.51 -0.80
N ARG A 296 0.03 18.45 -0.85
CA ARG A 296 0.17 17.29 0.02
C ARG A 296 0.42 16.01 -0.76
N GLY A 297 1.44 15.27 -0.37
CA GLY A 297 1.68 13.89 -0.83
C GLY A 297 1.04 12.88 0.13
N ARG A 298 1.20 11.58 -0.16
CA ARG A 298 0.97 10.52 0.84
C ARG A 298 2.29 9.98 1.33
N ILE A 299 2.44 9.84 2.65
CA ILE A 299 3.61 9.20 3.27
C ILE A 299 3.58 7.70 2.99
N VAL A 300 4.75 7.15 2.64
CA VAL A 300 4.96 5.70 2.65
C VAL A 300 6.19 5.38 3.49
N ALA A 301 5.98 4.78 4.66
CA ALA A 301 7.08 4.27 5.48
C ALA A 301 7.36 2.82 5.09
N MET A 302 8.52 2.55 4.50
CA MET A 302 8.89 1.21 4.01
C MET A 302 9.97 0.59 4.89
N PRO A 303 9.86 -0.68 5.30
CA PRO A 303 10.91 -1.34 6.04
C PRO A 303 12.11 -1.60 5.13
N ASP A 304 13.27 -1.83 5.73
CA ASP A 304 14.43 -2.33 5.01
C ASP A 304 14.19 -3.77 4.49
N GLY A 305 14.89 -4.16 3.44
CA GLY A 305 14.53 -5.31 2.61
C GLY A 305 14.55 -6.65 3.33
N VAL A 306 15.48 -6.87 4.26
CA VAL A 306 15.56 -8.14 5.01
C VAL A 306 14.37 -8.32 5.98
N PRO A 307 14.07 -7.37 6.91
CA PRO A 307 12.84 -7.41 7.70
C PRO A 307 11.57 -7.51 6.85
N LYS A 308 11.54 -6.83 5.70
CA LYS A 308 10.41 -6.91 4.76
C LYS A 308 10.19 -8.34 4.25
N ILE A 309 11.25 -9.05 3.86
CA ILE A 309 11.15 -10.44 3.39
C ILE A 309 10.67 -11.36 4.52
N ILE A 310 11.17 -11.18 5.74
CA ILE A 310 10.68 -11.93 6.91
C ILE A 310 9.18 -11.66 7.11
N GLY A 311 8.76 -10.40 7.12
CA GLY A 311 7.35 -10.04 7.25
C GLY A 311 6.47 -10.61 6.15
N LEU A 312 6.91 -10.58 4.89
CA LEU A 312 6.21 -11.19 3.75
C LEU A 312 6.08 -12.71 3.87
N THR A 313 7.07 -13.37 4.47
CA THR A 313 7.02 -14.83 4.72
C THR A 313 5.81 -15.18 5.59
N ILE A 314 5.55 -14.37 6.62
CA ILE A 314 4.41 -14.57 7.53
C ILE A 314 3.11 -14.11 6.88
N ALA A 315 3.10 -12.89 6.35
CA ALA A 315 1.90 -12.25 5.81
C ALA A 315 1.33 -13.05 4.64
N SER A 316 2.18 -13.61 3.76
CA SER A 316 1.72 -14.41 2.62
C SER A 316 0.94 -15.66 3.03
N LEU A 317 1.34 -16.33 4.12
CA LEU A 317 0.62 -17.49 4.66
C LEU A 317 -0.76 -17.10 5.20
N ILE A 318 -0.86 -15.94 5.85
CA ILE A 318 -2.13 -15.40 6.35
C ILE A 318 -3.04 -15.02 5.17
N TYR A 319 -2.53 -14.28 4.18
CA TYR A 319 -3.33 -13.88 3.01
C TYR A 319 -3.79 -15.09 2.19
N ALA A 320 -2.94 -16.11 2.02
CA ALA A 320 -3.32 -17.35 1.35
C ALA A 320 -4.46 -18.08 2.09
N GLY A 321 -4.38 -18.15 3.43
CA GLY A 321 -5.44 -18.73 4.26
C GLY A 321 -6.73 -17.91 4.23
N LEU A 322 -6.64 -16.58 4.32
CA LEU A 322 -7.80 -15.67 4.25
C LEU A 322 -8.53 -15.80 2.91
N LYS A 323 -7.79 -15.94 1.80
CA LYS A 323 -8.41 -16.15 0.48
C LYS A 323 -9.30 -17.39 0.45
N VAL A 324 -8.88 -18.50 1.08
CA VAL A 324 -9.68 -19.73 1.16
C VAL A 324 -10.85 -19.55 2.12
N LEU A 325 -10.60 -18.98 3.30
CA LEU A 325 -11.60 -18.77 4.34
C LEU A 325 -12.74 -17.84 3.88
N ASN A 326 -12.42 -16.71 3.26
CA ASN A 326 -13.40 -15.72 2.81
C ASN A 326 -14.21 -16.18 1.61
N TYR A 327 -13.70 -17.15 0.84
CA TYR A 327 -14.49 -17.80 -0.20
C TYR A 327 -15.61 -18.67 0.39
N GLY A 328 -15.37 -19.32 1.55
CA GLY A 328 -16.32 -20.21 2.19
C GLY A 328 -17.21 -19.57 3.27
N ASN A 329 -16.87 -18.37 3.75
CA ASN A 329 -17.60 -17.71 4.83
C ASN A 329 -17.99 -16.27 4.45
N PRO A 330 -19.20 -16.04 3.91
CA PRO A 330 -19.65 -14.70 3.55
C PRO A 330 -19.86 -13.79 4.75
N PHE A 331 -19.98 -14.36 5.97
CA PHE A 331 -20.25 -13.66 7.22
C PHE A 331 -18.99 -13.22 7.97
N ASN A 332 -17.79 -13.51 7.46
CA ASN A 332 -16.58 -12.99 8.06
C ASN A 332 -16.57 -11.46 7.98
N GLU A 333 -16.26 -10.77 9.07
CA GLU A 333 -16.18 -9.30 9.08
C GLU A 333 -14.89 -8.79 8.39
N CYS A 334 -13.85 -9.62 8.26
CA CYS A 334 -12.63 -9.29 7.53
C CYS A 334 -12.78 -9.55 6.02
N GLN A 335 -12.77 -8.49 5.20
CA GLN A 335 -12.94 -8.60 3.74
C GLN A 335 -11.64 -8.71 2.94
N ILE A 336 -10.49 -8.82 3.62
CA ILE A 336 -9.20 -8.96 2.92
C ILE A 336 -9.17 -10.21 2.03
N CYS A 337 -8.58 -10.08 0.85
CA CYS A 337 -8.50 -11.15 -0.16
C CYS A 337 -9.85 -11.65 -0.69
N ARG A 338 -10.98 -11.00 -0.34
CA ARG A 338 -12.26 -11.22 -1.01
C ARG A 338 -12.23 -10.53 -2.38
N THR A 339 -12.92 -11.15 -3.33
CA THR A 339 -13.12 -10.60 -4.68
C THR A 339 -14.58 -10.18 -4.81
N ASP A 340 -14.87 -9.08 -5.51
CA ASP A 340 -16.25 -8.69 -5.82
C ASP A 340 -16.85 -9.52 -6.97
N PHE A 341 -16.00 -10.25 -7.69
CA PHE A 341 -16.40 -11.09 -8.82
C PHE A 341 -17.02 -12.43 -8.37
N HIS A 342 -17.68 -13.11 -9.30
CA HIS A 342 -18.30 -14.44 -9.09
C HIS A 342 -19.43 -14.45 -8.04
N GLY A 343 -20.26 -13.39 -8.00
CA GLY A 343 -21.39 -13.30 -7.07
C GLY A 343 -21.02 -12.97 -5.63
N ASN A 344 -19.72 -12.82 -5.33
CA ASN A 344 -19.23 -12.50 -3.99
C ASN A 344 -19.56 -11.08 -3.53
N PHE A 345 -19.81 -10.16 -4.47
CA PHE A 345 -20.35 -8.85 -4.15
C PHE A 345 -21.74 -8.98 -3.51
N TYR A 346 -22.64 -9.70 -4.18
CA TYR A 346 -23.99 -9.92 -3.70
C TYR A 346 -24.02 -10.61 -2.33
N SER A 347 -23.19 -11.63 -2.13
CA SER A 347 -23.19 -12.39 -0.87
C SER A 347 -22.79 -11.59 0.36
N HIS A 348 -22.15 -10.41 0.22
CA HIS A 348 -21.93 -9.51 1.34
C HIS A 348 -22.93 -8.35 1.41
N THR A 349 -23.46 -7.86 0.29
CA THR A 349 -24.48 -6.80 0.32
C THR A 349 -25.84 -7.31 0.80
N ASP A 350 -26.16 -8.58 0.58
CA ASP A 350 -27.44 -9.20 0.96
C ASP A 350 -27.78 -9.03 2.47
N ARG A 351 -26.76 -9.06 3.34
CA ARG A 351 -26.93 -8.85 4.79
C ARG A 351 -27.22 -7.40 5.18
N PHE A 352 -26.84 -6.46 4.34
CA PHE A 352 -27.22 -5.07 4.51
C PHE A 352 -28.53 -4.72 3.78
N GLU A 353 -28.92 -5.53 2.79
CA GLU A 353 -30.20 -5.40 2.07
C GLU A 353 -31.38 -6.03 2.83
N SER A 354 -31.13 -7.03 3.68
CA SER A 354 -32.16 -7.73 4.46
C SER A 354 -32.70 -6.88 5.64
N GLY A 355 -33.72 -6.05 5.33
CA GLY A 355 -34.81 -5.56 6.19
C GLY A 355 -34.47 -4.86 7.52
N GLY A 356 -34.83 -3.57 7.65
CA GLY A 356 -34.90 -2.87 8.95
C GLY A 356 -33.54 -2.55 9.56
N VAL A 357 -32.58 -2.15 8.72
CA VAL A 357 -31.24 -1.84 9.19
C VAL A 357 -30.75 -0.50 8.65
N ARG A 358 -30.36 0.35 9.58
CA ARG A 358 -29.60 1.57 9.36
C ARG A 358 -28.14 1.23 9.09
N THR A 359 -27.63 1.59 7.91
CA THR A 359 -26.22 1.37 7.57
C THR A 359 -25.42 2.66 7.73
N ILE A 360 -24.22 2.57 8.30
CA ILE A 360 -23.28 3.69 8.37
C ILE A 360 -22.00 3.33 7.62
N GLU A 361 -21.56 4.25 6.78
CA GLU A 361 -20.18 4.28 6.28
C GLU A 361 -19.32 5.04 7.28
N ALA A 362 -18.28 4.40 7.80
CA ALA A 362 -17.33 5.06 8.67
C ALA A 362 -15.96 5.08 8.01
N ASP A 363 -15.49 6.30 7.74
CA ASP A 363 -14.16 6.61 7.18
C ASP A 363 -13.35 7.36 8.24
N ALA A 364 -12.29 6.73 8.74
CA ALA A 364 -11.47 7.28 9.79
C ALA A 364 -10.35 8.16 9.23
N SER A 365 -10.36 9.44 9.61
CA SER A 365 -9.37 10.41 9.15
C SER A 365 -7.97 10.06 9.66
N LYS A 366 -7.03 9.93 8.71
CA LYS A 366 -5.62 9.62 8.98
C LYS A 366 -5.43 8.36 9.83
N PHE A 367 -6.26 7.33 9.64
CA PHE A 367 -6.28 6.09 10.42
C PHE A 367 -4.89 5.49 10.70
N ASP A 368 -4.08 5.30 9.65
CA ASP A 368 -2.72 4.77 9.78
C ASP A 368 -1.87 5.62 10.73
N ALA A 369 -2.02 6.95 10.68
CA ALA A 369 -1.29 7.84 11.54
C ALA A 369 -1.85 7.85 12.96
N SER A 370 -3.16 7.72 13.15
CA SER A 370 -3.86 7.75 14.43
C SER A 370 -3.94 6.39 15.14
N THR A 371 -3.26 5.37 14.63
CA THR A 371 -3.22 4.08 15.32
C THR A 371 -2.25 4.09 16.51
N CYS A 372 -2.72 3.73 17.70
CA CYS A 372 -1.91 3.67 18.91
C CYS A 372 -1.13 2.35 19.05
N GLU A 373 -0.18 2.32 19.99
CA GLU A 373 0.66 1.16 20.23
C GLU A 373 -0.17 -0.03 20.73
N GLU A 374 -1.12 0.23 21.61
CA GLU A 374 -1.94 -0.76 22.29
C GLU A 374 -2.74 -1.62 21.29
N THR A 375 -3.40 -0.97 20.34
CA THR A 375 -4.19 -1.68 19.31
C THR A 375 -3.30 -2.48 18.37
N MET A 376 -2.13 -1.97 17.97
CA MET A 376 -1.17 -2.72 17.15
C MET A 376 -0.66 -3.98 17.86
N VAL A 377 -0.36 -3.90 19.16
CA VAL A 377 0.12 -5.05 19.94
C VAL A 377 -0.95 -6.14 20.01
N VAL A 378 -2.20 -5.77 20.32
CA VAL A 378 -3.31 -6.74 20.37
C VAL A 378 -3.56 -7.34 18.98
N ALA A 379 -3.54 -6.52 17.92
CA ALA A 379 -3.69 -6.99 16.55
C ALA A 379 -2.57 -7.96 16.12
N PHE A 380 -1.31 -7.69 16.48
CA PHE A 380 -0.22 -8.67 16.27
C PHE A 380 -0.40 -9.93 17.10
N GLY A 381 -0.94 -9.82 18.32
CA GLY A 381 -1.32 -10.96 19.16
C GLY A 381 -2.39 -11.85 18.50
N ILE A 382 -3.36 -11.24 17.83
CA ILE A 382 -4.36 -11.92 17.01
C ILE A 382 -3.68 -12.63 15.82
N LEU A 383 -2.83 -11.92 15.06
CA LEU A 383 -2.09 -12.52 13.92
C LEU A 383 -1.19 -13.68 14.35
N ARG A 384 -0.56 -13.59 15.53
CA ARG A 384 0.23 -14.67 16.12
C ARG A 384 -0.61 -15.92 16.39
N SER A 385 -1.89 -15.75 16.74
CA SER A 385 -2.79 -16.86 17.01
C SER A 385 -3.16 -17.69 15.78
N CYS A 386 -2.87 -17.19 14.57
CA CYS A 386 -3.00 -17.97 13.33
C CYS A 386 -1.97 -19.10 13.24
N PHE A 387 -0.92 -19.10 14.07
CA PHE A 387 0.19 -20.05 13.97
C PHE A 387 0.25 -20.98 15.19
N PRO A 388 0.83 -22.18 15.05
CA PRO A 388 1.02 -23.10 16.17
C PRO A 388 1.84 -22.48 17.30
N ASP A 389 1.53 -22.89 18.53
CA ASP A 389 2.25 -22.40 19.69
C ASP A 389 3.69 -22.89 19.74
N SER A 390 4.62 -21.94 19.71
CA SER A 390 6.05 -22.19 19.89
C SER A 390 6.80 -20.89 20.18
N ASP A 391 7.89 -21.01 20.92
CA ASP A 391 8.77 -19.86 21.23
C ASP A 391 9.41 -19.29 19.97
N PHE A 392 9.70 -20.12 18.97
CA PHE A 392 10.20 -19.65 17.68
C PHE A 392 9.25 -18.66 17.03
N ILE A 393 7.95 -18.98 16.96
CA ILE A 393 6.97 -18.11 16.33
C ILE A 393 6.78 -16.84 17.19
N ASP A 394 6.77 -16.95 18.51
CA ASP A 394 6.76 -15.78 19.41
C ASP A 394 7.95 -14.85 19.15
N HIS A 395 9.16 -15.40 19.03
CA HIS A 395 10.37 -14.64 18.70
C HIS A 395 10.25 -13.95 17.33
N VAL A 396 9.70 -14.62 16.33
CA VAL A 396 9.47 -14.05 14.99
C VAL A 396 8.48 -12.89 15.06
N PHE A 397 7.37 -13.04 15.78
CA PHE A 397 6.40 -11.95 15.95
C PHE A 397 6.97 -10.79 16.76
N LEU A 398 7.72 -11.05 17.84
CA LEU A 398 8.41 -10.00 18.60
C LEU A 398 9.47 -9.26 17.75
N TYR A 399 10.19 -9.97 16.88
CA TYR A 399 11.10 -9.35 15.90
C TYR A 399 10.33 -8.39 14.98
N ILE A 400 9.23 -8.84 14.37
CA ILE A 400 8.41 -8.02 13.46
C ILE A 400 7.76 -6.83 14.19
N MET A 401 7.20 -7.06 15.38
CA MET A 401 6.58 -6.03 16.21
C MET A 401 7.59 -4.97 16.61
N SER A 402 8.81 -5.35 17.00
CA SER A 402 9.84 -4.39 17.40
C SER A 402 10.24 -3.43 16.27
N GLY A 403 10.24 -3.90 15.01
CA GLY A 403 10.46 -3.05 13.84
C GLY A 403 9.23 -2.24 13.40
N THR A 404 8.02 -2.81 13.51
CA THR A 404 6.77 -2.19 13.00
C THR A 404 6.19 -1.17 13.97
N ILE A 405 6.11 -1.53 15.25
CA ILE A 405 5.56 -0.69 16.32
C ILE A 405 6.61 0.35 16.73
N THR A 406 7.85 -0.06 16.99
CA THR A 406 8.96 0.85 17.39
C THR A 406 9.87 1.16 16.20
N LYS A 407 9.30 1.78 15.17
CA LYS A 407 9.96 2.04 13.89
C LYS A 407 11.02 3.13 13.97
N ASN A 408 12.21 2.86 13.43
CA ASN A 408 13.29 3.84 13.29
C ASN A 408 13.24 4.49 11.90
N LEU A 409 12.43 5.54 11.77
CA LEU A 409 12.25 6.28 10.53
C LEU A 409 13.45 7.17 10.22
N VAL A 410 14.03 7.02 9.03
CA VAL A 410 15.08 7.92 8.54
C VAL A 410 14.45 9.02 7.71
N ILE A 411 14.70 10.26 8.13
CA ILE A 411 14.22 11.46 7.44
C ILE A 411 15.38 12.16 6.71
N PRO A 412 15.11 13.14 5.84
CA PRO A 412 16.15 13.87 5.13
C PRO A 412 17.20 14.48 6.06
N GLY A 413 18.43 14.58 5.58
CA GLY A 413 19.54 15.13 6.37
C GLY A 413 20.17 14.15 7.37
N ARG A 414 19.85 12.85 7.29
CA ARG A 414 20.43 11.72 8.07
C ARG A 414 19.77 11.44 9.42
N PHE A 415 18.75 12.18 9.84
CA PHE A 415 18.20 11.99 11.18
C PHE A 415 17.36 10.73 11.29
N ILE A 416 17.45 10.06 12.44
CA ILE A 416 16.68 8.85 12.75
C ILE A 416 15.74 9.15 13.92
N TYR A 417 14.45 9.12 13.63
CA TYR A 417 13.39 9.25 14.61
C TYR A 417 12.78 7.89 14.91
N ARG A 418 12.72 7.56 16.19
CA ARG A 418 11.96 6.42 16.69
C ARG A 418 10.53 6.85 16.91
N LEU A 419 9.60 6.20 16.22
CA LEU A 419 8.17 6.41 16.37
C LEU A 419 7.55 5.17 17.01
N THR A 420 6.59 5.35 17.92
CA THR A 420 5.79 4.25 18.50
C THR A 420 4.33 4.26 18.06
N LYS A 421 3.93 5.29 17.31
CA LYS A 421 2.57 5.55 16.83
C LYS A 421 2.45 5.27 15.33
N GLY A 422 1.28 4.79 14.96
CA GLY A 422 0.79 4.60 13.61
C GLY A 422 1.22 3.30 12.94
N VAL A 423 0.47 2.87 11.93
CA VAL A 423 0.82 1.74 11.08
C VAL A 423 1.71 2.22 9.93
N PRO A 424 2.87 1.59 9.68
CA PRO A 424 3.72 2.01 8.57
C PRO A 424 3.24 1.40 7.25
N THR A 425 2.72 2.24 6.36
CA THR A 425 1.99 1.83 5.14
C THR A 425 2.75 0.98 4.12
N GLY A 426 4.08 0.95 4.16
CA GLY A 426 4.92 0.07 3.33
C GLY A 426 5.18 -1.32 3.93
N SER A 427 4.59 -1.63 5.08
CA SER A 427 4.70 -2.94 5.73
C SER A 427 3.94 -4.02 4.93
N PRO A 428 4.43 -5.28 4.92
CA PRO A 428 3.65 -6.42 4.44
C PRO A 428 2.32 -6.63 5.18
N PHE A 429 2.25 -6.12 6.42
CA PHE A 429 1.10 -6.29 7.30
C PHE A 429 0.11 -5.13 7.25
N THR A 430 0.40 -4.00 6.58
CA THR A 430 -0.43 -2.78 6.63
C THR A 430 -1.91 -3.08 6.56
N SER A 431 -2.39 -3.66 5.46
CA SER A 431 -3.82 -3.89 5.25
C SER A 431 -4.45 -4.78 6.33
N ILE A 432 -3.82 -5.90 6.70
CA ILE A 432 -4.39 -6.79 7.73
C ILE A 432 -4.28 -6.20 9.13
N LEU A 433 -3.21 -5.46 9.43
CA LEU A 433 -3.02 -4.79 10.70
C LEU A 433 -4.07 -3.68 10.87
N ASP A 434 -4.28 -2.85 9.85
CA ASP A 434 -5.29 -1.79 9.86
C ASP A 434 -6.68 -2.38 10.03
N THR A 435 -7.01 -3.45 9.30
CA THR A 435 -8.28 -4.17 9.43
C THR A 435 -8.53 -4.67 10.86
N LEU A 436 -7.51 -5.29 11.47
CA LEU A 436 -7.62 -5.81 12.84
C LEU A 436 -7.70 -4.69 13.89
N VAL A 437 -6.93 -3.62 13.71
CA VAL A 437 -6.98 -2.44 14.58
C VAL A 437 -8.37 -1.80 14.51
N ASN A 438 -8.92 -1.66 13.31
CA ASN A 438 -10.23 -1.10 13.07
C ASN A 438 -11.33 -1.97 13.69
N PHE A 439 -11.27 -3.28 13.46
CA PHE A 439 -12.13 -4.27 14.12
C PHE A 439 -12.06 -4.18 15.65
N LEU A 440 -10.85 -4.05 16.22
CA LEU A 440 -10.66 -3.93 17.67
C LEU A 440 -11.27 -2.65 18.23
N ALA A 441 -11.07 -1.52 17.56
CA ALA A 441 -11.62 -0.23 17.97
C ALA A 441 -13.16 -0.26 17.99
N TRP A 442 -13.77 -0.80 16.93
CA TRP A 442 -15.22 -0.99 16.86
C TRP A 442 -15.73 -2.01 17.88
N SER A 443 -15.03 -3.13 18.02
CA SER A 443 -15.46 -4.17 18.95
C SER A 443 -15.43 -3.71 20.40
N ASP A 444 -14.39 -2.98 20.80
CA ASP A 444 -14.29 -2.38 22.13
C ASP A 444 -15.36 -1.29 22.32
N TYR A 445 -15.54 -0.38 21.35
CA TYR A 445 -16.58 0.66 21.40
C TYR A 445 -17.99 0.07 21.57
N LEU A 446 -18.35 -0.89 20.72
CA LEU A 446 -19.66 -1.53 20.74
C LEU A 446 -19.89 -2.31 22.04
N THR A 447 -18.88 -3.03 22.52
CA THR A 447 -18.96 -3.77 23.78
C THR A 447 -19.15 -2.83 24.96
N LYS A 448 -18.48 -1.68 24.95
CA LYS A 448 -18.56 -0.69 26.03
C LYS A 448 -19.88 0.08 26.06
N TYR A 449 -20.30 0.63 24.92
CA TYR A 449 -21.45 1.54 24.87
C TYR A 449 -22.76 0.86 24.50
N HIS A 450 -22.70 -0.31 23.85
CA HIS A 450 -23.87 -1.06 23.39
C HIS A 450 -23.77 -2.57 23.67
N PRO A 451 -23.46 -3.01 24.91
CA PRO A 451 -23.12 -4.41 25.22
C PRO A 451 -24.18 -5.43 24.77
N ARG A 452 -25.47 -5.08 24.86
CA ARG A 452 -26.59 -5.95 24.43
C ARG A 452 -26.67 -6.16 22.92
N HIS A 453 -26.18 -5.19 22.16
CA HIS A 453 -26.23 -5.16 20.70
C HIS A 453 -24.85 -5.40 20.08
N ALA A 454 -23.80 -5.48 20.90
CA ALA A 454 -22.43 -5.61 20.47
C ALA A 454 -22.19 -6.83 19.60
N ARG A 455 -22.97 -7.92 19.67
CA ARG A 455 -22.85 -9.05 18.74
C ARG A 455 -23.81 -9.00 17.54
N ARG A 456 -24.84 -8.15 17.62
CA ARG A 456 -25.88 -8.01 16.61
C ARG A 456 -25.52 -6.98 15.54
N ALA A 457 -24.73 -5.96 15.91
CA ALA A 457 -24.14 -5.05 14.93
C ALA A 457 -23.17 -5.82 14.04
N PHE A 458 -23.45 -5.85 12.74
CA PHE A 458 -22.56 -6.50 11.77
C PHE A 458 -21.67 -5.44 11.13
N CYS A 459 -20.37 -5.68 11.14
CA CYS A 459 -19.41 -4.76 10.55
C CYS A 459 -18.63 -5.47 9.44
N VAL A 460 -18.24 -4.75 8.40
CA VAL A 460 -17.26 -5.24 7.43
C VAL A 460 -16.08 -4.28 7.39
N PHE A 461 -14.89 -4.86 7.39
CA PHE A 461 -13.63 -4.14 7.50
C PHE A 461 -12.69 -4.49 6.35
N PHE A 462 -12.08 -3.47 5.77
CA PHE A 462 -10.94 -3.61 4.87
C PHE A 462 -10.00 -2.42 5.09
N GLY A 463 -8.92 -2.64 5.83
CA GLY A 463 -8.07 -1.55 6.30
C GLY A 463 -8.86 -0.60 7.21
N ASP A 464 -8.84 0.68 6.88
CA ASP A 464 -9.59 1.75 7.53
C ASP A 464 -11.05 1.86 7.08
N ASP A 465 -11.38 1.36 5.88
CA ASP A 465 -12.75 1.37 5.37
C ASP A 465 -13.66 0.46 6.21
N THR A 466 -14.79 1.00 6.66
CA THR A 466 -15.77 0.29 7.48
C THR A 466 -17.19 0.53 7.00
N LEU A 467 -17.98 -0.54 6.91
CA LEU A 467 -19.42 -0.45 6.79
C LEU A 467 -20.09 -1.16 7.97
N VAL A 468 -21.03 -0.48 8.62
CA VAL A 468 -21.66 -0.93 9.86
C VAL A 468 -23.17 -1.03 9.68
N ASN A 469 -23.71 -2.20 10.00
CA ASN A 469 -25.12 -2.51 10.06
C ASN A 469 -25.58 -2.36 11.53
N ILE A 470 -26.48 -1.42 11.78
CA ILE A 470 -26.96 -1.06 13.11
C ILE A 470 -28.37 -1.61 13.31
N PRO A 471 -28.58 -2.44 14.35
CA PRO A 471 -29.92 -2.87 14.74
C PRO A 471 -30.82 -1.68 15.10
N ASP A 472 -32.06 -1.68 14.64
CA ASP A 472 -33.01 -0.58 14.87
C ASP A 472 -33.22 -0.30 16.36
N ASP A 473 -33.26 -1.34 17.20
CA ASP A 473 -33.44 -1.29 18.65
C ASP A 473 -32.20 -0.85 19.44
N MET A 474 -31.06 -0.62 18.78
CA MET A 474 -29.81 -0.24 19.44
C MET A 474 -29.85 1.16 20.07
N GLY A 475 -30.83 1.99 19.71
CA GLY A 475 -30.90 3.39 20.16
C GLY A 475 -29.69 4.21 19.72
N PHE A 476 -29.13 3.89 18.56
CA PHE A 476 -27.94 4.56 18.04
C PHE A 476 -28.23 5.99 17.62
N ASP A 477 -27.57 6.93 18.31
CA ASP A 477 -27.60 8.37 18.07
C ASP A 477 -26.39 8.77 17.22
N ILE A 478 -26.62 9.05 15.94
CA ILE A 478 -25.57 9.37 14.98
C ILE A 478 -24.91 10.73 15.27
N ASP A 479 -25.66 11.69 15.79
CA ASP A 479 -25.19 13.06 16.01
C ASP A 479 -24.10 13.10 17.10
N GLN A 480 -24.21 12.22 18.09
CA GLN A 480 -23.21 12.08 19.16
C GLN A 480 -22.18 10.99 18.88
N PHE A 481 -22.45 10.10 17.94
CA PHE A 481 -21.65 8.91 17.70
C PHE A 481 -20.19 9.27 17.36
N GLU A 482 -19.98 10.16 16.38
CA GLU A 482 -18.64 10.51 15.90
C GLU A 482 -17.76 11.08 17.00
N GLN A 483 -18.29 12.04 17.77
CA GLN A 483 -17.57 12.67 18.86
C GLN A 483 -17.26 11.67 19.98
N ARG A 484 -18.23 10.81 20.33
CA ARG A 484 -18.06 9.79 21.36
C ARG A 484 -17.06 8.72 20.93
N PHE A 485 -17.11 8.30 19.66
CA PHE A 485 -16.17 7.35 19.07
C PHE A 485 -14.76 7.95 19.08
N ALA A 486 -14.57 9.16 18.55
CA ALA A 486 -13.29 9.84 18.52
C ALA A 486 -12.70 10.06 19.93
N LYS A 487 -13.51 10.50 20.89
CA LYS A 487 -13.07 10.67 22.29
C LYS A 487 -12.64 9.35 22.92
N TYR A 488 -13.32 8.25 22.60
CA TYR A 488 -13.04 6.94 23.19
C TYR A 488 -11.83 6.26 22.53
N THR A 489 -11.83 6.19 21.20
CA THR A 489 -10.86 5.42 20.41
C THR A 489 -9.67 6.24 19.92
N GLY A 490 -9.79 7.56 19.88
CA GLY A 490 -8.80 8.45 19.29
C GLY A 490 -8.90 8.58 17.77
N TYR A 491 -9.85 7.89 17.12
CA TYR A 491 -10.08 7.95 15.67
C TYR A 491 -11.19 8.94 15.34
N SER A 492 -10.85 10.03 14.67
CA SER A 492 -11.83 10.96 14.12
C SER A 492 -12.48 10.37 12.88
N LEU A 493 -13.81 10.26 12.87
CA LEU A 493 -14.56 9.84 11.69
C LEU A 493 -14.92 11.06 10.84
N SER A 494 -14.98 10.86 9.53
CA SER A 494 -15.69 11.78 8.63
C SER A 494 -17.19 11.81 8.99
N PRO A 495 -17.92 12.88 8.65
CA PRO A 495 -19.36 12.95 8.87
C PRO A 495 -20.06 11.69 8.37
N CYS A 496 -20.72 11.00 9.29
CA CYS A 496 -21.41 9.75 9.11
C CYS A 496 -22.88 10.05 8.85
N GLU A 497 -23.46 9.38 7.85
CA GLU A 497 -24.89 9.46 7.58
C GLU A 497 -25.50 8.07 7.60
N ILE A 498 -26.77 8.00 8.00
CA ILE A 498 -27.54 6.77 7.89
C ILE A 498 -27.95 6.59 6.43
N LYS A 499 -27.45 5.52 5.83
CA LYS A 499 -27.70 5.15 4.44
C LYS A 499 -28.54 3.89 4.35
N SER A 500 -29.18 3.73 3.20
CA SER A 500 -30.01 2.58 2.87
C SER A 500 -29.62 2.02 1.51
N PHE A 501 -29.44 0.70 1.46
CA PHE A 501 -29.23 -0.04 0.20
C PHE A 501 -30.44 0.09 -0.74
N HIS A 502 -31.63 0.34 -0.19
CA HIS A 502 -32.89 0.50 -0.94
C HIS A 502 -33.15 1.93 -1.39
N SER A 503 -32.20 2.86 -1.21
CA SER A 503 -32.36 4.23 -1.68
C SER A 503 -32.57 4.25 -3.21
N PRO A 504 -33.60 4.97 -3.72
CA PRO A 504 -33.78 5.19 -5.16
C PRO A 504 -32.66 6.08 -5.73
N ASN A 505 -32.09 6.97 -4.91
CA ASN A 505 -30.89 7.71 -5.25
C ASN A 505 -29.65 6.86 -4.93
N TRP A 506 -28.90 6.47 -5.97
CA TRP A 506 -27.68 5.66 -5.88
C TRP A 506 -26.54 6.36 -5.13
N GLU A 507 -26.48 7.69 -5.13
CA GLU A 507 -25.49 8.47 -4.37
C GLU A 507 -25.71 8.39 -2.87
N LYS A 508 -26.95 8.14 -2.45
CA LYS A 508 -27.33 7.95 -1.05
C LYS A 508 -27.22 6.49 -0.60
N ARG A 509 -26.83 5.58 -1.49
CA ARG A 509 -26.56 4.19 -1.11
C ARG A 509 -25.21 4.11 -0.40
N PRO A 510 -25.08 3.15 0.53
CA PRO A 510 -23.81 2.90 1.16
C PRO A 510 -22.74 2.44 0.16
N SER A 511 -21.54 2.97 0.31
CA SER A 511 -20.33 2.64 -0.41
C SER A 511 -19.36 1.90 0.49
N PHE A 512 -18.66 0.91 -0.06
CA PHE A 512 -17.56 0.23 0.60
C PHE A 512 -16.44 0.04 -0.41
N LEU A 513 -15.20 0.40 -0.06
CA LEU A 513 -14.07 0.45 -1.01
C LEU A 513 -14.34 1.35 -2.24
N LYS A 514 -15.17 2.38 -2.05
CA LYS A 514 -15.73 3.26 -3.09
C LYS A 514 -16.64 2.55 -4.10
N THR A 515 -17.09 1.34 -3.79
CA THR A 515 -18.03 0.58 -4.62
C THR A 515 -19.41 0.69 -4.01
N ILE A 516 -20.40 1.01 -4.83
CA ILE A 516 -21.82 1.07 -4.47
C ILE A 516 -22.59 -0.07 -5.14
N PRO A 517 -23.68 -0.57 -4.53
CA PRO A 517 -24.57 -1.54 -5.16
C PRO A 517 -25.50 -0.82 -6.16
N CYS A 518 -25.39 -1.16 -7.45
CA CYS A 518 -26.30 -0.72 -8.51
C CYS A 518 -26.98 -1.96 -9.11
N ASN A 519 -28.30 -2.08 -8.95
CA ASN A 519 -29.07 -3.25 -9.40
C ASN A 519 -28.50 -4.62 -8.97
N GLY A 520 -27.94 -4.68 -7.75
CA GLY A 520 -27.30 -5.88 -7.20
C GLY A 520 -25.89 -6.16 -7.72
N LEU A 521 -25.28 -5.20 -8.44
CA LEU A 521 -23.95 -5.31 -9.04
C LEU A 521 -22.99 -4.20 -8.53
N PRO A 522 -21.67 -4.45 -8.49
CA PRO A 522 -20.69 -3.49 -8.00
C PRO A 522 -20.47 -2.32 -8.97
N ALA A 523 -20.82 -1.12 -8.57
CA ALA A 523 -20.68 0.08 -9.39
C ALA A 523 -19.85 1.17 -8.70
N ARG A 524 -19.48 2.21 -9.45
CA ARG A 524 -18.84 3.42 -8.92
C ARG A 524 -19.60 4.65 -9.36
N LEU A 525 -19.40 5.76 -8.65
CA LEU A 525 -19.92 7.05 -9.05
C LEU A 525 -19.18 7.55 -10.30
N ILE A 526 -19.89 8.23 -11.19
CA ILE A 526 -19.29 8.87 -12.37
C ILE A 526 -18.20 9.88 -12.00
N THR A 527 -18.35 10.59 -10.87
CA THR A 527 -17.36 11.54 -10.35
C THR A 527 -16.00 10.88 -10.09
N ASP A 528 -15.97 9.64 -9.59
CA ASP A 528 -14.72 8.88 -9.41
C ASP A 528 -14.07 8.49 -10.75
N ALA A 529 -14.88 8.23 -11.78
CA ALA A 529 -14.42 7.97 -13.14
C ALA A 529 -13.83 9.26 -13.77
N MET A 530 -14.54 10.39 -13.64
CA MET A 530 -14.08 11.70 -14.12
C MET A 530 -12.78 12.14 -13.44
N ILE A 531 -12.66 12.01 -12.11
CA ILE A 531 -11.41 12.26 -11.37
C ILE A 531 -10.25 11.37 -11.85
N SER A 532 -10.57 10.15 -12.27
CA SER A 532 -9.56 9.21 -12.76
C SER A 532 -9.13 9.52 -14.19
N ALA A 533 -10.06 9.97 -15.04
CA ALA A 533 -9.82 10.42 -16.40
C ALA A 533 -9.05 11.76 -16.44
N SER A 534 -9.30 12.66 -15.49
CA SER A 534 -8.64 13.97 -15.46
C SER A 534 -7.13 13.90 -15.22
N ILE A 535 -6.59 12.80 -14.66
CA ILE A 535 -5.17 12.64 -14.36
C ILE A 535 -4.53 11.47 -15.12
N VAL A 536 -3.82 11.78 -16.21
CA VAL A 536 -3.00 10.81 -16.95
C VAL A 536 -1.61 10.69 -16.33
N ARG A 537 -1.32 9.58 -15.65
CA ARG A 537 -0.12 9.40 -14.81
C ARG A 537 1.23 9.30 -15.55
N ARG A 538 1.27 9.06 -16.87
CA ARG A 538 2.54 8.89 -17.60
C ARG A 538 2.99 10.23 -18.20
N ARG A 539 4.25 10.57 -17.95
CA ARG A 539 4.96 11.77 -18.48
C ARG A 539 4.94 11.92 -19.99
N ASN A 540 4.70 10.82 -20.71
CA ASN A 540 4.56 10.84 -22.13
C ASN A 540 3.07 10.53 -22.37
N ASN A 541 2.31 11.52 -22.85
CA ASN A 541 0.93 11.44 -23.32
C ASN A 541 0.80 10.41 -24.46
N THR A 542 1.09 9.16 -24.12
CA THR A 542 1.29 8.04 -25.01
C THR A 542 -0.02 7.31 -25.14
N ARG A 543 -0.27 6.78 -26.34
CA ARG A 543 -1.45 5.96 -26.62
C ARG A 543 -1.65 4.84 -25.57
N CYS A 544 -0.57 4.18 -25.17
CA CYS A 544 -0.62 3.15 -24.13
C CYS A 544 -1.10 3.67 -22.77
N ALA A 545 -0.75 4.91 -22.38
CA ALA A 545 -1.18 5.48 -21.11
C ALA A 545 -2.71 5.73 -21.07
N TYR A 546 -3.27 6.24 -22.17
CA TYR A 546 -4.71 6.45 -22.28
C TYR A 546 -5.47 5.14 -22.40
N ARG A 547 -4.93 4.16 -23.14
CA ARG A 547 -5.51 2.80 -23.18
C ARG A 547 -5.55 2.20 -21.77
N ASP A 548 -4.43 2.21 -21.05
CA ASP A 548 -4.35 1.69 -19.68
C ASP A 548 -5.35 2.41 -18.75
N MET A 549 -5.52 3.74 -18.92
CA MET A 549 -6.48 4.53 -18.17
C MET A 549 -7.93 4.14 -18.48
N VAL A 550 -8.33 4.13 -19.75
CA VAL A 550 -9.70 3.78 -20.18
C VAL A 550 -10.05 2.35 -19.78
N THR A 551 -9.12 1.40 -19.98
CA THR A 551 -9.28 0.03 -19.50
C THR A 551 -9.47 0.00 -17.98
N GLY A 552 -8.66 0.77 -17.23
CA GLY A 552 -8.81 0.89 -15.78
C GLY A 552 -10.15 1.49 -15.34
N LEU A 553 -10.69 2.46 -16.09
CA LEU A 553 -12.00 3.05 -15.83
C LEU A 553 -13.13 2.04 -16.06
N ALA A 554 -13.08 1.29 -17.16
CA ALA A 554 -14.08 0.26 -17.49
C ALA A 554 -14.10 -0.87 -16.45
N PHE A 555 -12.94 -1.27 -15.91
CA PHE A 555 -12.88 -2.23 -14.81
C PHE A 555 -13.36 -1.66 -13.48
N ALA A 556 -13.30 -0.34 -13.29
CA ALA A 556 -13.63 0.30 -12.03
C ALA A 556 -15.14 0.62 -11.90
N ALA A 557 -15.87 0.86 -13.00
CA ALA A 557 -17.28 1.27 -12.96
C ALA A 557 -18.21 0.41 -13.84
N PRO A 558 -18.17 -0.93 -13.76
CA PRO A 558 -18.78 -1.79 -14.77
C PRO A 558 -20.32 -1.74 -14.83
N PHE A 559 -21.01 -1.18 -13.83
CA PHE A 559 -22.47 -1.29 -13.70
C PHE A 559 -23.20 0.02 -13.30
N ASN A 560 -22.58 1.18 -13.51
CA ASN A 560 -23.30 2.47 -13.48
C ASN A 560 -23.39 3.02 -14.90
N PHE A 561 -24.60 3.07 -15.48
CA PHE A 561 -24.81 3.49 -16.86
C PHE A 561 -24.26 4.89 -17.15
N HIS A 562 -24.50 5.86 -16.27
CA HIS A 562 -23.94 7.21 -16.44
C HIS A 562 -22.40 7.22 -16.46
N ALA A 563 -21.77 6.41 -15.61
CA ALA A 563 -20.33 6.28 -15.61
C ALA A 563 -19.81 5.57 -16.87
N LEU A 564 -20.51 4.54 -17.35
CA LEU A 564 -20.18 3.82 -18.57
C LEU A 564 -20.32 4.70 -19.81
N ASP A 565 -21.43 5.42 -19.95
CA ASP A 565 -21.69 6.35 -21.06
C ASP A 565 -20.56 7.37 -21.15
N TYR A 566 -20.21 8.00 -20.02
CA TYR A 566 -19.06 8.90 -19.93
C TYR A 566 -17.75 8.23 -20.39
N ILE A 567 -17.46 7.01 -19.93
CA ILE A 567 -16.24 6.28 -20.29
C ILE A 567 -16.21 5.97 -21.79
N PHE A 568 -17.34 5.55 -22.38
CA PHE A 568 -17.45 5.24 -23.80
C PHE A 568 -17.31 6.50 -24.65
N ASP A 569 -18.03 7.56 -24.32
CA ASP A 569 -17.95 8.82 -25.04
C ASP A 569 -16.56 9.42 -24.97
N TYR A 570 -15.93 9.39 -23.79
CA TYR A 570 -14.56 9.89 -23.64
C TYR A 570 -13.57 9.05 -24.43
N ARG A 571 -13.73 7.71 -24.45
CA ARG A 571 -12.92 6.80 -25.27
C ARG A 571 -13.09 7.09 -26.76
N GLU A 572 -14.32 7.18 -27.26
CA GLU A 572 -14.60 7.44 -28.67
C GLU A 572 -14.08 8.82 -29.09
N TRP A 573 -14.25 9.82 -28.22
CA TRP A 573 -13.69 11.15 -28.44
C TRP A 573 -12.16 11.14 -28.54
N LEU A 574 -11.47 10.44 -27.63
CA LEU A 574 -10.02 10.25 -27.72
C LEU A 574 -9.58 9.55 -29.01
N LEU A 575 -10.41 8.63 -29.53
CA LEU A 575 -10.16 7.95 -30.81
C LEU A 575 -10.38 8.86 -32.02
N ARG A 576 -11.18 9.93 -31.91
CA ARG A 576 -11.42 10.93 -32.97
C ARG A 576 -10.34 12.00 -33.05
N LEU A 577 -9.68 12.35 -31.95
CA LEU A 577 -8.56 13.31 -31.91
C LEU A 577 -7.28 12.87 -32.68
N ARG A 578 -7.37 11.87 -33.54
CA ARG A 578 -6.23 11.38 -34.34
C ARG A 578 -5.76 12.46 -35.31
N PRO A 579 -4.46 12.77 -35.38
CA PRO A 579 -3.89 13.36 -36.57
C PRO A 579 -4.04 12.36 -37.72
N THR A 580 -4.58 12.82 -38.85
CA THR A 580 -4.73 12.08 -40.12
C THR A 580 -3.40 11.67 -40.77
N SER A 581 -2.25 11.88 -40.12
CA SER A 581 -0.94 11.52 -40.66
C SER A 581 -0.66 10.01 -40.48
N GLY A 582 -1.08 9.22 -41.46
CA GLY A 582 -0.31 8.13 -42.09
C GLY A 582 0.06 6.86 -41.31
N ASP A 583 0.10 6.87 -39.98
CA ASP A 583 0.46 5.69 -39.19
C ASP A 583 -0.80 4.87 -38.89
N GLY A 584 -1.22 4.12 -39.91
CA GLY A 584 -2.30 3.15 -39.84
C GLY A 584 -2.04 2.12 -38.73
N ILE A 585 -2.82 2.23 -37.65
CA ILE A 585 -3.02 1.14 -36.70
C ILE A 585 -4.53 1.01 -36.53
N ASP A 586 -4.99 -0.17 -36.93
CA ASP A 586 -6.36 -0.63 -36.83
C ASP A 586 -6.75 -0.77 -35.35
N TRP A 587 -7.86 -0.15 -34.97
CA TRP A 587 -8.50 -0.34 -33.66
C TRP A 587 -9.68 -1.31 -33.75
N HIS A 588 -9.93 -1.89 -34.94
CA HIS A 588 -10.83 -3.02 -35.09
C HIS A 588 -10.13 -4.29 -34.61
N GLY A 589 -10.40 -4.70 -33.36
CA GLY A 589 -10.44 -6.11 -32.92
C GLY A 589 -9.23 -7.04 -33.08
N SER A 590 -8.14 -6.64 -33.73
CA SER A 590 -6.97 -7.51 -34.00
C SER A 590 -5.71 -6.66 -34.16
N LEU A 591 -4.70 -6.91 -33.33
CA LEU A 591 -3.40 -6.23 -33.36
C LEU A 591 -2.54 -6.74 -34.54
N PRO A 592 -1.87 -5.87 -35.32
CA PRO A 592 -0.67 -6.27 -36.05
C PRO A 592 0.55 -6.18 -35.13
N VAL A 593 1.24 -7.31 -34.97
CA VAL A 593 2.49 -7.42 -34.20
C VAL A 593 3.65 -6.83 -35.01
N SER A 594 4.17 -5.68 -34.60
CA SER A 594 5.43 -5.15 -35.16
C SER A 594 6.61 -6.05 -34.77
N ARG A 595 7.47 -6.40 -35.75
CA ARG A 595 8.62 -7.30 -35.56
C ARG A 595 9.71 -6.75 -34.62
N LYS A 596 9.67 -5.45 -34.26
CA LYS A 596 10.76 -4.79 -33.52
C LYS A 596 10.65 -4.91 -31.99
N ASP A 597 9.48 -5.26 -31.46
CA ASP A 597 9.22 -5.32 -30.01
C ASP A 597 9.43 -6.72 -29.37
N ARG A 598 9.90 -7.72 -30.13
CA ARG A 598 10.03 -9.11 -29.63
C ARG A 598 11.10 -9.33 -28.55
N ARG A 599 11.98 -8.36 -28.26
CA ARG A 599 13.04 -8.55 -27.25
C ARG A 599 12.71 -8.04 -25.85
N ASP A 600 11.75 -7.12 -25.70
CA ASP A 600 11.40 -6.52 -24.40
C ASP A 600 9.96 -6.84 -23.93
N SER A 601 9.26 -7.76 -24.63
CA SER A 601 7.83 -8.05 -24.41
C SER A 601 7.53 -9.50 -24.03
N PHE A 602 8.35 -10.14 -23.19
CA PHE A 602 7.96 -11.40 -22.54
C PHE A 602 7.11 -11.10 -21.30
N SER A 603 5.81 -10.81 -21.48
CA SER A 603 4.72 -11.05 -20.49
C SER A 603 3.38 -10.36 -20.85
N TYR A 604 3.36 -9.32 -21.70
CA TYR A 604 2.14 -8.51 -21.87
C TYR A 604 1.29 -8.85 -23.12
N SER A 605 1.86 -9.50 -24.14
CA SER A 605 1.12 -9.81 -25.37
C SER A 605 0.03 -10.87 -25.19
N LYS A 606 0.21 -11.84 -24.28
CA LYS A 606 -0.81 -12.86 -23.98
C LYS A 606 -1.98 -12.37 -23.13
N ILE A 607 -1.88 -11.20 -22.49
CA ILE A 607 -2.93 -10.65 -21.61
C ILE A 607 -3.89 -9.73 -22.38
N SER A 608 -3.48 -9.14 -23.51
CA SER A 608 -4.34 -8.17 -24.22
C SER A 608 -5.32 -8.78 -25.22
N GLU A 609 -5.07 -9.98 -25.74
CA GLU A 609 -5.91 -10.56 -26.80
C GLU A 609 -7.13 -11.35 -26.27
N ASN A 610 -7.15 -11.76 -25.00
CA ASN A 610 -8.23 -12.57 -24.42
C ASN A 610 -9.24 -11.79 -23.53
N TYR A 611 -9.10 -10.46 -23.39
CA TYR A 611 -9.82 -9.69 -22.35
C TYR A 611 -10.76 -8.59 -22.88
N LEU A 612 -11.03 -8.55 -24.19
CA LEU A 612 -11.96 -7.59 -24.77
C LEU A 612 -13.27 -8.28 -25.16
N VAL A 613 -14.20 -8.34 -24.21
CA VAL A 613 -15.61 -8.57 -24.52
C VAL A 613 -16.15 -7.26 -25.13
N PRO A 614 -16.92 -7.28 -26.23
CA PRO A 614 -17.67 -6.11 -26.64
C PRO A 614 -18.64 -5.78 -25.49
N LEU A 615 -18.54 -4.61 -24.88
CA LEU A 615 -19.44 -4.19 -23.79
C LEU A 615 -20.88 -3.92 -24.29
N ASN A 616 -21.06 -3.91 -25.60
CA ASN A 616 -22.33 -3.62 -26.29
C ASN A 616 -23.49 -4.57 -25.92
N PRO A 617 -23.34 -5.91 -25.83
CA PRO A 617 -24.44 -6.80 -25.48
C PRO A 617 -24.92 -6.64 -24.03
N ILE A 618 -24.03 -6.30 -23.09
CA ILE A 618 -24.40 -6.05 -21.69
C ILE A 618 -25.18 -4.74 -21.58
N TYR A 619 -24.75 -3.71 -22.30
CA TYR A 619 -25.44 -2.43 -22.41
C TYR A 619 -26.85 -2.58 -23.02
N GLU A 620 -26.96 -3.28 -24.15
CA GLU A 620 -28.24 -3.56 -24.82
C GLU A 620 -29.19 -4.40 -23.94
N LEU A 621 -28.66 -5.37 -23.16
CA LEU A 621 -29.47 -6.19 -22.25
C LEU A 621 -30.05 -5.44 -21.05
N THR A 622 -29.53 -4.26 -20.73
CA THR A 622 -29.84 -3.56 -19.48
C THR A 622 -30.47 -2.18 -19.65
N LYS A 623 -30.31 -1.54 -20.82
CA LYS A 623 -30.88 -0.22 -21.12
C LYS A 623 -32.41 -0.20 -21.22
N ASP A 624 -33.04 -1.31 -21.63
CA ASP A 624 -34.49 -1.40 -21.88
C ASP A 624 -35.28 -1.93 -20.68
N VAL A 625 -34.62 -2.19 -19.53
CA VAL A 625 -35.28 -2.73 -18.36
C VAL A 625 -35.69 -1.60 -17.41
N ASP A 626 -36.90 -1.07 -17.63
CA ASP A 626 -37.58 -0.21 -16.66
C ASP A 626 -37.98 -1.04 -15.43
N LEU A 627 -37.07 -1.14 -14.45
CA LEU A 627 -37.17 -1.99 -13.27
C LEU A 627 -38.04 -1.35 -12.17
N GLY A 628 -39.29 -1.05 -12.49
CA GLY A 628 -40.31 -0.79 -11.49
C GLY A 628 -40.60 -2.06 -10.66
N ASN A 629 -40.04 -2.15 -9.45
CA ASN A 629 -40.48 -2.98 -8.30
C ASN A 629 -40.99 -4.41 -8.58
N LYS A 630 -40.42 -5.17 -9.53
CA LYS A 630 -40.81 -6.58 -9.77
C LYS A 630 -39.67 -7.57 -9.41
N PRO A 631 -39.65 -8.11 -8.16
CA PRO A 631 -38.62 -9.03 -7.68
C PRO A 631 -38.40 -10.28 -8.56
N LYS A 632 -39.45 -10.78 -9.20
CA LYS A 632 -39.38 -11.97 -10.07
C LYS A 632 -38.61 -11.73 -11.37
N GLN A 633 -38.76 -10.56 -11.99
CA GLN A 633 -38.01 -10.20 -13.20
C GLN A 633 -36.53 -9.95 -12.87
N MET A 634 -36.26 -9.38 -11.69
CA MET A 634 -34.90 -9.21 -11.17
C MET A 634 -34.18 -10.56 -11.01
N ASN A 635 -34.84 -11.58 -10.46
CA ASN A 635 -34.23 -12.91 -10.29
C ASN A 635 -33.99 -13.64 -11.62
N THR A 636 -34.88 -13.48 -12.61
CA THR A 636 -34.67 -14.02 -13.96
C THR A 636 -33.54 -13.31 -14.69
N LEU A 637 -33.46 -11.97 -14.61
CA LEU A 637 -32.38 -11.17 -15.19
C LEU A 637 -31.05 -11.46 -14.49
N LYS A 638 -31.05 -11.64 -13.16
CA LYS A 638 -29.89 -12.08 -12.36
C LYS A 638 -29.37 -13.44 -12.84
N HIS A 639 -30.24 -14.42 -13.08
CA HIS A 639 -29.85 -15.72 -13.63
C HIS A 639 -29.39 -15.64 -15.09
N GLN A 640 -30.00 -14.78 -15.91
CA GLN A 640 -29.61 -14.56 -17.31
C GLN A 640 -28.25 -13.85 -17.41
N LEU A 641 -28.00 -12.80 -16.63
CA LEU A 641 -26.70 -12.12 -16.56
C LEU A 641 -25.63 -13.04 -15.97
N ALA A 642 -25.93 -13.81 -14.92
CA ALA A 642 -24.99 -14.78 -14.37
C ALA A 642 -24.67 -15.94 -15.33
N SER A 643 -25.57 -16.28 -16.26
CA SER A 643 -25.36 -17.31 -17.29
C SER A 643 -24.78 -16.77 -18.60
N HIS A 644 -24.94 -15.47 -18.89
CA HIS A 644 -24.41 -14.80 -20.09
C HIS A 644 -23.09 -14.07 -19.85
N VAL A 645 -22.65 -13.89 -18.60
CA VAL A 645 -21.24 -13.62 -18.30
C VAL A 645 -20.49 -14.92 -18.56
N PRO A 646 -19.75 -15.07 -19.67
CA PRO A 646 -19.17 -16.34 -20.03
C PRO A 646 -18.10 -16.75 -19.01
N CYS A 647 -17.90 -18.05 -18.85
CA CYS A 647 -16.80 -18.69 -18.10
C CYS A 647 -15.37 -18.32 -18.56
N TRP A 648 -15.15 -17.15 -19.17
CA TRP A 648 -13.92 -16.73 -19.84
C TRP A 648 -13.06 -15.76 -19.02
N LEU A 649 -13.45 -15.45 -17.78
CA LEU A 649 -12.57 -14.81 -16.78
C LEU A 649 -11.46 -15.74 -16.25
N THR A 650 -11.36 -16.95 -16.81
CA THR A 650 -10.37 -17.97 -16.49
C THR A 650 -9.12 -17.79 -17.35
N THR A 651 -8.07 -17.17 -16.81
CA THR A 651 -6.69 -17.71 -16.75
C THR A 651 -5.68 -16.58 -16.52
N SER A 652 -5.31 -16.42 -15.24
CA SER A 652 -3.94 -16.07 -14.86
C SER A 652 -3.60 -16.72 -13.53
N THR A 653 -3.64 -18.06 -13.52
CA THR A 653 -2.93 -18.88 -12.53
C THR A 653 -1.90 -19.69 -13.30
N TRP A 654 -0.66 -19.21 -13.30
CA TRP A 654 0.46 -20.09 -13.53
C TRP A 654 0.60 -20.95 -12.26
N TYR A 655 0.03 -22.14 -12.28
CA TYR A 655 0.44 -23.23 -11.41
C TYR A 655 0.60 -24.49 -12.24
N THR A 656 1.84 -24.94 -12.37
CA THR A 656 2.16 -26.34 -12.60
C THR A 656 1.76 -27.08 -11.33
N VAL A 657 0.60 -27.73 -11.35
CA VAL A 657 0.18 -28.63 -10.27
C VAL A 657 1.00 -29.90 -10.41
N HIS A 658 2.00 -30.10 -9.55
CA HIS A 658 2.45 -31.45 -9.22
C HIS A 658 1.35 -32.11 -8.40
N VAL A 659 0.53 -32.93 -9.05
CA VAL A 659 -0.42 -33.83 -8.39
C VAL A 659 0.39 -34.97 -7.77
N PRO A 660 0.38 -35.18 -6.45
CA PRO A 660 0.80 -36.45 -5.89
C PRO A 660 -0.31 -37.47 -6.19
N ASN A 661 0.04 -38.52 -6.93
CA ASN A 661 -0.78 -39.72 -7.11
C ASN A 661 -1.20 -40.31 -5.76
N VAL A 662 -2.43 -40.08 -5.31
CA VAL A 662 -3.15 -41.00 -4.42
C VAL A 662 -4.65 -40.82 -4.65
N PHE A 663 -5.26 -41.69 -5.45
CA PHE A 663 -6.42 -42.52 -5.08
C PHE A 663 -6.94 -43.24 -6.33
N THR A 664 -6.67 -44.54 -6.34
CA THR A 664 -7.20 -45.54 -7.25
C THR A 664 -8.68 -45.80 -6.96
N ARG A 665 -9.48 -45.82 -8.05
CA ARG A 665 -10.71 -46.60 -8.31
C ARG A 665 -11.71 -46.85 -7.17
N ARG A 666 -12.98 -46.50 -7.44
CA ARG A 666 -13.99 -47.49 -7.88
C ARG A 666 -15.21 -46.82 -8.53
N THR A 667 -15.52 -47.31 -9.71
CA THR A 667 -16.74 -47.13 -10.49
C THR A 667 -17.88 -47.97 -9.92
N SER A 668 -19.09 -47.43 -9.86
CA SER A 668 -20.34 -48.17 -10.13
C SER A 668 -21.55 -47.24 -10.25
N SER A 669 -22.08 -47.16 -11.48
CA SER A 669 -23.51 -47.08 -11.86
C SER A 669 -24.52 -46.23 -11.05
N LEU A 670 -25.01 -45.17 -11.72
CA LEU A 670 -26.41 -44.78 -12.05
C LEU A 670 -27.57 -45.67 -11.49
N PRO A 671 -28.80 -45.13 -11.30
CA PRO A 671 -29.50 -44.13 -12.14
C PRO A 671 -29.59 -42.71 -11.60
#